data_AF-A0A846E1Y7-F1
#
_entry.id   AF-A0A846E1Y7-F1
#
_cell.length_a   1.000
_cell.length_b   1.000
_cell.length_c   1.000
_cell.angle_alpha   90.00
_cell.angle_beta   90.00
_cell.angle_gamma   90.00
#
_symmetry.space_group_name_H-M   'P 1'
#
loop_
_entity.id
_entity.type
_entity.pdbx_description
1 polymer ?
#
loop_
_entity_poly.entity_id
_entity_poly.type
_entity_poly.pdbx_seq_one_letter_code
_entity_poly.pdbx_strand_id
1 'polypeptide(L)'
;MSEQPDWQRLQKALAIEAERGFSNLKGNQYYFHEFLRLSFSLIPELLVERDRASWQKFEEAFAEYPQLSFFQRQHLVNSAQQFLEESRTAWERRQNLRVVRDPVPQTPRTRELVSESHLGSIQPQDPLKSIKSIGLRNSKLLERLELFTVRDLLFYYPRDHADFAKQVAIRELEAGETVTLVGTVRSVNCFTSAKNKKLTILEVTIADRSGKIRLSRFFAGTRFSNRGWQEMQKKAYPVGAIVAASGLVKKNKYGLTLDNPEIEVLDREESSIESIKIGRMVPVYPLTEGVSADVVRKSVVGVLSAAKELVDPLPQGLRDRYDLIGLCEAIQNIHFPEDRDILRDAKRRLIFDEFFYLQLGFLQRRYNHKKAQTAIQLAPKGKLINQFYDVLPFQLTNAQQRVVEEILNDLQSSTPMNRLVQGDVGSGKTVVAVIAILAAIQANYQAALMAPTEVLAEQHYRKLVGWFNLLHIPVELLTGSTKTAKRREIYSQIHTGELPVLVGTHALIQDTVSFHQLGLVVIDEQHRFGVGQRARLQQKGDAPHVLTMTATPIPRTLALTMHGDLDVSQIDELPPGRQTIQTTALTGKERHQAYELIRREIAQGRQAYIVLPLIEESEKLDVRSAVEEHKRLSESVFPEFTVGLLHGRMSSARSRSGARSAPWCTAGRRRAPARRSRPRPARRAAPSARRGAAARRRSAPRTGRGPARPAAT
;
A
#
# COMPACT_ATOMS: atom_id res chain seq x y z
N MET A 1 -32.80 -32.50 25.82
CA MET A 1 -31.32 -32.51 25.67
C MET A 1 -31.01 -31.40 24.70
N SER A 2 -30.13 -30.46 25.05
CA SER A 2 -29.88 -29.27 24.22
C SER A 2 -29.36 -29.67 22.84
N GLU A 3 -30.07 -29.29 21.78
CA GLU A 3 -29.72 -29.48 20.35
C GLU A 3 -28.52 -28.61 19.90
N GLN A 4 -27.78 -28.04 20.85
CA GLN A 4 -26.61 -27.20 20.62
C GLN A 4 -25.32 -27.99 20.89
N PRO A 5 -24.34 -27.96 19.97
CA PRO A 5 -23.03 -28.54 20.23
C PRO A 5 -22.35 -27.77 21.35
N ASP A 6 -21.79 -28.46 22.33
CA ASP A 6 -21.01 -27.85 23.39
C ASP A 6 -19.60 -27.51 22.87
N TRP A 7 -19.54 -26.45 22.04
CA TRP A 7 -18.32 -25.98 21.37
C TRP A 7 -17.19 -25.67 22.36
N GLN A 8 -17.54 -25.11 23.53
CA GLN A 8 -16.57 -24.77 24.57
C GLN A 8 -15.94 -26.02 25.16
N ARG A 9 -16.74 -27.05 25.42
CA ARG A 9 -16.24 -28.32 25.96
C ARG A 9 -15.36 -29.06 24.95
N LEU A 10 -15.72 -29.05 23.67
CA LEU A 10 -14.91 -29.62 22.58
C LEU A 10 -13.55 -28.92 22.44
N GLN A 11 -13.55 -27.59 22.35
CA GLN A 11 -12.32 -26.79 22.25
C GLN A 11 -11.42 -26.99 23.48
N LYS A 12 -12.01 -27.00 24.68
CA LYS A 12 -11.27 -27.20 25.93
C LYS A 12 -10.66 -28.60 26.01
N ALA A 13 -11.36 -29.64 25.58
CA ALA A 13 -10.82 -31.00 25.55
C ALA A 13 -9.60 -31.10 24.62
N LEU A 14 -9.69 -30.53 23.42
CA LEU A 14 -8.57 -30.49 22.46
C LEU A 14 -7.37 -29.70 22.98
N ALA A 15 -7.61 -28.56 23.64
CA ALA A 15 -6.55 -27.73 24.23
C ALA A 15 -5.81 -28.46 25.36
N ILE A 16 -6.54 -29.12 26.27
CA ILE A 16 -5.95 -29.91 27.37
C ILE A 16 -5.10 -31.07 26.82
N GLU A 17 -5.56 -31.73 25.77
CA GLU A 17 -4.81 -32.81 25.12
C GLU A 17 -3.51 -32.30 24.49
N ALA A 18 -3.54 -31.13 23.85
CA ALA A 18 -2.36 -30.48 23.30
C ALA A 18 -1.36 -30.05 24.38
N GLU A 19 -1.84 -29.50 25.50
CA GLU A 19 -1.00 -29.11 26.66
C GLU A 19 -0.33 -30.31 27.35
N ARG A 20 -0.97 -31.49 27.31
CA ARG A 20 -0.49 -32.72 27.96
C ARG A 20 0.20 -33.68 26.99
N GLY A 21 0.53 -33.22 25.78
CA GLY A 21 1.40 -33.94 24.86
C GLY A 21 0.76 -35.09 24.09
N PHE A 22 -0.54 -35.02 23.75
CA PHE A 22 -1.22 -35.95 22.83
C PHE A 22 -1.19 -37.44 23.27
N SER A 23 -1.33 -37.66 24.58
CA SER A 23 -1.18 -38.96 25.25
C SER A 23 -2.46 -39.79 25.32
N ASN A 24 -3.57 -39.32 24.72
CA ASN A 24 -4.93 -39.84 24.83
C ASN A 24 -5.38 -39.87 26.30
N LEU A 25 -5.56 -38.69 26.89
CA LEU A 25 -5.84 -38.54 28.32
C LEU A 25 -7.07 -39.31 28.78
N LYS A 26 -6.99 -39.94 29.95
CA LYS A 26 -8.14 -40.57 30.61
C LYS A 26 -8.85 -39.54 31.49
N GLY A 27 -10.09 -39.21 31.15
CA GLY A 27 -10.98 -38.42 31.99
C GLY A 27 -11.72 -39.28 33.02
N ASN A 28 -12.65 -38.66 33.77
CA ASN A 28 -13.44 -39.37 34.79
C ASN A 28 -14.40 -40.41 34.20
N GLN A 29 -14.83 -40.24 32.94
CA GLN A 29 -15.85 -41.09 32.30
C GLN A 29 -15.36 -41.74 31.00
N TYR A 30 -14.53 -41.04 30.23
CA TYR A 30 -14.08 -41.46 28.90
C TYR A 30 -12.60 -41.13 28.69
N TYR A 31 -11.94 -41.88 27.82
CA TYR A 31 -10.69 -41.42 27.21
C TYR A 31 -10.95 -40.26 26.25
N PHE A 32 -9.93 -39.43 26.01
CA PHE A 32 -10.01 -38.25 25.14
C PHE A 32 -10.62 -38.57 23.77
N HIS A 33 -10.13 -39.63 23.12
CA HIS A 33 -10.62 -40.04 21.82
C HIS A 33 -12.08 -40.56 21.83
N GLU A 34 -12.49 -41.26 22.88
CA GLU A 34 -13.87 -41.73 23.07
C GLU A 34 -14.82 -40.55 23.23
N PHE A 35 -14.42 -39.55 24.02
CA PHE A 35 -15.18 -38.31 24.21
C PHE A 35 -15.36 -37.56 22.89
N LEU A 36 -14.30 -37.39 22.10
CA LEU A 36 -14.39 -36.69 20.82
C LEU A 36 -15.20 -37.48 19.79
N ARG A 37 -15.00 -38.79 19.68
CA ARG A 37 -15.81 -39.65 18.80
C ARG A 37 -17.30 -39.52 19.11
N LEU A 38 -17.69 -39.64 20.38
CA LEU A 38 -19.09 -39.46 20.79
C LEU A 38 -19.61 -38.05 20.48
N SER A 39 -18.78 -37.03 20.68
CA SER A 39 -19.18 -35.65 20.42
C SER A 39 -19.32 -35.35 18.92
N PHE A 40 -18.48 -35.94 18.06
CA PHE A 40 -18.57 -35.81 16.60
C PHE A 40 -19.68 -36.69 16.00
N SER A 41 -20.11 -37.76 16.67
CA SER A 41 -21.28 -38.54 16.23
C SER A 41 -22.61 -37.75 16.27
N LEU A 42 -22.66 -36.69 17.08
CA LEU A 42 -23.80 -35.79 17.17
C LEU A 42 -23.63 -34.66 16.15
N ILE A 43 -24.26 -34.79 14.98
CA ILE A 43 -24.20 -33.77 13.92
C ILE A 43 -25.12 -32.59 14.29
N PRO A 44 -24.58 -31.35 14.42
CA PRO A 44 -25.40 -30.16 14.63
C PRO A 44 -26.33 -29.87 13.44
N GLU A 45 -27.61 -29.53 13.72
CA GLU A 45 -28.62 -29.28 12.68
C GLU A 45 -28.27 -28.17 11.67
N LEU A 46 -27.41 -27.20 12.08
CA LEU A 46 -27.06 -25.99 11.32
C LEU A 46 -25.69 -26.03 10.63
N LEU A 47 -25.06 -27.21 10.56
CA LEU A 47 -23.87 -27.38 9.73
C LEU A 47 -24.23 -27.47 8.24
N VAL A 48 -23.46 -26.77 7.41
CA VAL A 48 -23.52 -26.87 5.94
C VAL A 48 -22.99 -28.24 5.51
N GLU A 49 -23.41 -28.75 4.36
CA GLU A 49 -23.03 -30.08 3.85
C GLU A 49 -21.51 -30.32 3.87
N ARG A 50 -20.71 -29.30 3.51
CA ARG A 50 -19.24 -29.35 3.60
C ARG A 50 -18.73 -29.58 5.04
N ASP A 51 -19.31 -28.88 6.00
CA ASP A 51 -18.92 -29.00 7.41
C ASP A 51 -19.38 -30.35 7.96
N ARG A 52 -20.54 -30.86 7.54
CA ARG A 52 -21.04 -32.20 7.91
C ARG A 52 -20.10 -33.32 7.45
N ALA A 53 -19.63 -33.26 6.21
CA ALA A 53 -18.66 -34.24 5.70
C ALA A 53 -17.34 -34.20 6.48
N SER A 54 -16.89 -33.00 6.85
CA SER A 54 -15.67 -32.85 7.67
C SER A 54 -15.89 -33.32 9.11
N TRP A 55 -17.09 -33.09 9.67
CA TRP A 55 -17.50 -33.54 11.00
C TRP A 55 -17.48 -35.08 11.12
N GLN A 56 -18.03 -35.78 10.11
CA GLN A 56 -18.00 -37.23 10.02
C GLN A 56 -16.57 -37.79 9.89
N LYS A 57 -15.71 -37.13 9.09
CA LYS A 57 -14.29 -37.52 8.99
C LYS A 57 -13.56 -37.44 10.33
N PHE A 58 -13.87 -36.44 11.16
CA PHE A 58 -13.28 -36.36 12.49
C PHE A 58 -13.78 -37.46 13.43
N GLU A 59 -15.05 -37.87 13.33
CA GLU A 59 -15.55 -39.03 14.08
C GLU A 59 -14.73 -40.29 13.79
N GLU A 60 -14.51 -40.60 12.50
CA GLU A 60 -13.71 -41.74 12.07
C GLU A 60 -12.24 -41.60 12.51
N ALA A 61 -11.63 -40.43 12.31
CA ALA A 61 -10.24 -40.19 12.66
C ALA A 61 -9.98 -40.27 14.18
N PHE A 62 -10.93 -39.84 15.02
CA PHE A 62 -10.81 -39.99 16.48
C PHE A 62 -11.08 -41.42 16.95
N ALA A 63 -11.76 -42.27 16.17
CA ALA A 63 -11.88 -43.70 16.49
C ALA A 63 -10.52 -44.41 16.43
N GLU A 64 -9.63 -44.00 15.52
CA GLU A 64 -8.28 -44.59 15.34
C GLU A 64 -7.19 -43.90 16.18
N TYR A 65 -7.53 -42.84 16.92
CA TYR A 65 -6.58 -42.00 17.68
C TYR A 65 -5.55 -42.77 18.53
N PRO A 66 -5.91 -43.85 19.27
CA PRO A 66 -4.95 -44.62 20.06
C PRO A 66 -3.86 -45.30 19.22
N GLN A 67 -4.12 -45.59 17.96
CA GLN A 67 -3.21 -46.30 17.05
C GLN A 67 -2.30 -45.34 16.26
N LEU A 68 -2.61 -44.03 16.28
CA LEU A 68 -1.85 -43.01 15.58
C LEU A 68 -0.51 -42.71 16.25
N SER A 69 0.49 -42.37 15.43
CA SER A 69 1.78 -41.83 15.89
C SER A 69 1.63 -40.45 16.52
N PHE A 70 2.63 -40.02 17.29
CA PHE A 70 2.65 -38.69 17.93
C PHE A 70 2.38 -37.54 16.94
N PHE A 71 3.08 -37.53 15.80
CA PHE A 71 2.90 -36.48 14.78
C PHE A 71 1.50 -36.49 14.16
N GLN A 72 0.92 -37.68 13.94
CA GLN A 72 -0.44 -37.82 13.42
C GLN A 72 -1.49 -37.32 14.44
N ARG A 73 -1.31 -37.64 15.73
CA ARG A 73 -2.17 -37.14 16.80
C ARG A 73 -2.11 -35.62 16.92
N GLN A 74 -0.90 -35.04 16.86
CA GLN A 74 -0.71 -33.60 16.88
C GLN A 74 -1.40 -32.92 15.70
N HIS A 75 -1.22 -33.45 14.48
CA HIS A 75 -1.87 -32.93 13.28
C HIS A 75 -3.40 -33.02 13.39
N LEU A 76 -3.93 -34.15 13.86
CA LEU A 76 -5.37 -34.38 13.98
C LEU A 76 -6.02 -33.44 15.02
N VAL A 77 -5.39 -33.28 16.19
CA VAL A 77 -5.88 -32.34 17.23
C VAL A 77 -5.86 -30.90 16.74
N ASN A 78 -4.77 -30.46 16.10
CA ASN A 78 -4.67 -29.09 15.57
C ASN A 78 -5.69 -28.84 14.44
N SER A 79 -5.86 -29.81 13.54
CA SER A 79 -6.83 -29.73 12.45
C SER A 79 -8.26 -29.66 12.99
N ALA A 80 -8.57 -30.44 14.02
CA ALA A 80 -9.88 -30.43 14.67
C ALA A 80 -10.13 -29.10 15.42
N GLN A 81 -9.12 -28.53 16.08
CA GLN A 81 -9.23 -27.22 16.73
C GLN A 81 -9.56 -26.12 15.72
N GLN A 82 -8.81 -26.05 14.62
CA GLN A 82 -9.03 -25.05 13.58
C GLN A 82 -10.42 -25.21 12.96
N PHE A 83 -10.81 -26.44 12.62
CA PHE A 83 -12.13 -26.73 12.06
C PHE A 83 -13.27 -26.34 13.00
N LEU A 84 -13.16 -26.63 14.31
CA LEU A 84 -14.19 -26.26 15.28
C LEU A 84 -14.30 -24.75 15.46
N GLU A 85 -13.20 -24.00 15.38
CA GLU A 85 -13.22 -22.54 15.48
C GLU A 85 -13.84 -21.88 14.24
N GLU A 86 -13.53 -22.39 13.05
CA GLU A 86 -14.16 -21.98 11.79
C GLU A 86 -15.66 -22.32 11.79
N SER A 87 -16.01 -23.56 12.17
CA SER A 87 -17.40 -24.04 12.23
C SER A 87 -18.21 -23.31 13.28
N ARG A 88 -17.63 -23.03 14.45
CA ARG A 88 -18.27 -22.24 15.51
C ARG A 88 -18.53 -20.81 15.04
N THR A 89 -17.55 -20.16 14.41
CA THR A 89 -17.71 -18.80 13.89
C THR A 89 -18.80 -18.75 12.81
N ALA A 90 -18.84 -19.75 11.92
CA ALA A 90 -19.89 -19.87 10.91
C ALA A 90 -21.27 -20.16 11.54
N TRP A 91 -21.33 -21.03 12.55
CA TRP A 91 -22.54 -21.38 13.27
C TRP A 91 -23.08 -20.20 14.10
N GLU A 92 -22.22 -19.46 14.81
CA GLU A 92 -22.56 -18.24 15.56
C GLU A 92 -23.04 -17.13 14.61
N ARG A 93 -22.43 -16.97 13.42
CA ARG A 93 -22.96 -16.08 12.38
C ARG A 93 -24.37 -16.50 11.94
N ARG A 94 -24.61 -17.80 11.71
CA ARG A 94 -25.93 -18.33 11.31
C ARG A 94 -26.97 -18.28 12.44
N GLN A 95 -26.55 -18.45 13.69
CA GLN A 95 -27.41 -18.27 14.86
C GLN A 95 -27.74 -16.81 15.09
N ASN A 96 -26.79 -15.89 14.92
CA ASN A 96 -27.06 -14.46 14.92
C ASN A 96 -28.00 -14.08 13.76
N LEU A 97 -27.89 -14.72 12.59
CA LEU A 97 -28.87 -14.60 11.49
C LEU A 97 -30.26 -15.19 11.83
N ARG A 98 -30.37 -16.15 12.76
CA ARG A 98 -31.65 -16.72 13.24
C ARG A 98 -32.26 -15.94 14.41
N VAL A 99 -31.42 -15.43 15.33
CA VAL A 99 -31.82 -14.70 16.55
C VAL A 99 -32.11 -13.24 16.26
N VAL A 100 -31.41 -12.65 15.27
CA VAL A 100 -31.81 -11.38 14.65
C VAL A 100 -32.79 -11.70 13.52
N ARG A 101 -34.01 -12.10 13.90
CA ARG A 101 -35.19 -11.74 13.09
C ARG A 101 -35.51 -10.27 13.38
N ASP A 102 -34.58 -9.38 13.05
CA ASP A 102 -35.02 -8.09 12.55
C ASP A 102 -35.86 -8.41 11.30
N PRO A 103 -37.00 -7.74 11.08
CA PRO A 103 -37.74 -7.93 9.85
C PRO A 103 -36.75 -7.77 8.70
N VAL A 104 -36.65 -8.79 7.82
CA VAL A 104 -35.83 -8.70 6.60
C VAL A 104 -36.12 -7.33 6.01
N PRO A 105 -35.14 -6.41 5.95
CA PRO A 105 -35.40 -5.10 5.38
C PRO A 105 -35.96 -5.37 4.00
N GLN A 106 -37.16 -4.85 3.72
CA GLN A 106 -37.78 -5.10 2.44
C GLN A 106 -36.80 -4.59 1.38
N THR A 107 -36.41 -5.46 0.44
CA THR A 107 -35.72 -5.00 -0.76
C THR A 107 -36.80 -4.51 -1.70
N PRO A 108 -36.69 -3.28 -2.21
CA PRO A 108 -37.68 -2.79 -3.15
C PRO A 108 -37.60 -3.64 -4.42
N ARG A 109 -38.75 -3.95 -5.02
CA ARG A 109 -38.78 -4.66 -6.30
C ARG A 109 -38.15 -3.77 -7.35
N THR A 110 -37.01 -4.16 -7.91
CA THR A 110 -36.33 -3.42 -8.99
C THR A 110 -36.40 -4.22 -10.28
N ARG A 111 -36.47 -3.54 -11.43
CA ARG A 111 -36.32 -4.21 -12.73
C ARG A 111 -34.88 -4.73 -12.90
N GLU A 112 -34.76 -5.94 -13.43
CA GLU A 112 -33.47 -6.51 -13.86
C GLU A 112 -32.83 -5.63 -14.93
N LEU A 113 -31.55 -5.29 -14.73
CA LEU A 113 -30.81 -4.42 -15.64
C LEU A 113 -30.31 -5.16 -16.89
N VAL A 114 -30.28 -6.49 -16.84
CA VAL A 114 -29.79 -7.36 -17.90
C VAL A 114 -30.97 -8.20 -18.40
N SER A 115 -31.73 -7.69 -19.36
CA SER A 115 -32.76 -8.49 -20.03
C SER A 115 -32.16 -9.27 -21.20
N GLU A 116 -32.40 -10.58 -21.28
CA GLU A 116 -31.90 -11.45 -22.35
C GLU A 116 -32.39 -11.08 -23.77
N SER A 117 -33.40 -10.21 -23.89
CA SER A 117 -34.12 -9.92 -25.13
C SER A 117 -33.48 -8.91 -26.08
N HIS A 118 -32.32 -8.33 -25.77
CA HIS A 118 -31.60 -7.39 -26.64
C HIS A 118 -30.22 -7.92 -27.07
N LEU A 119 -30.17 -9.17 -27.50
CA LEU A 119 -28.97 -9.82 -28.04
C LEU A 119 -28.75 -9.48 -29.52
N GLY A 120 -28.21 -8.29 -29.79
CA GLY A 120 -27.18 -8.20 -30.82
C GLY A 120 -25.89 -8.76 -30.23
N SER A 121 -25.05 -9.49 -30.99
CA SER A 121 -23.82 -10.09 -30.44
C SER A 121 -22.77 -9.01 -30.15
N ILE A 122 -22.95 -8.27 -29.05
CA ILE A 122 -21.97 -7.30 -28.58
C ILE A 122 -20.76 -8.11 -28.11
N GLN A 123 -19.62 -7.91 -28.77
CA GLN A 123 -18.39 -8.61 -28.44
C GLN A 123 -17.48 -7.71 -27.59
N PRO A 124 -16.65 -8.28 -26.68
CA PRO A 124 -15.77 -7.50 -25.82
C PRO A 124 -14.81 -6.57 -26.59
N GLN A 125 -14.36 -6.97 -27.79
CA GLN A 125 -13.50 -6.17 -28.65
C GLN A 125 -14.20 -5.06 -29.43
N ASP A 126 -15.54 -4.97 -29.38
CA ASP A 126 -16.27 -3.99 -30.16
C ASP A 126 -15.97 -2.55 -29.67
N PRO A 127 -15.72 -1.60 -30.59
CA PRO A 127 -15.55 -0.20 -30.23
C PRO A 127 -16.82 0.40 -29.63
N LEU A 128 -16.73 1.21 -28.57
CA LEU A 128 -17.92 1.80 -27.91
C LEU A 128 -18.78 2.67 -28.84
N LYS A 129 -18.18 3.21 -29.91
CA LYS A 129 -18.87 4.00 -30.93
C LYS A 129 -19.87 3.19 -31.78
N SER A 130 -19.71 1.87 -31.91
CA SER A 130 -20.64 1.01 -32.66
C SER A 130 -21.86 0.61 -31.84
N ILE A 131 -21.80 0.79 -30.51
CA ILE A 131 -22.87 0.39 -29.59
C ILE A 131 -23.99 1.43 -29.61
N LYS A 132 -25.16 1.04 -30.11
CA LYS A 132 -26.35 1.91 -30.28
C LYS A 132 -26.80 2.56 -28.96
N SER A 133 -26.73 1.83 -27.84
CA SER A 133 -27.14 2.32 -26.51
C SER A 133 -26.21 3.41 -25.96
N ILE A 134 -24.95 3.48 -26.43
CA ILE A 134 -23.96 4.49 -26.05
C ILE A 134 -24.04 5.68 -27.04
N GLY A 135 -23.92 5.39 -28.33
CA GLY A 135 -23.90 6.38 -29.40
C GLY A 135 -22.61 7.23 -29.44
N LEU A 136 -22.39 7.92 -30.57
CA LEU A 136 -21.15 8.67 -30.86
C LEU A 136 -20.83 9.78 -29.85
N ARG A 137 -21.85 10.40 -29.26
CA ARG A 137 -21.65 11.49 -28.30
C ARG A 137 -21.10 10.99 -26.98
N ASN A 138 -21.69 9.92 -26.43
CA ASN A 138 -21.25 9.37 -25.15
C ASN A 138 -19.94 8.61 -25.32
N SER A 139 -19.68 7.97 -26.47
CA SER A 139 -18.38 7.34 -26.73
C SER A 139 -17.23 8.35 -26.62
N LYS A 140 -17.37 9.55 -27.22
CA LYS A 140 -16.37 10.64 -27.08
C LYS A 140 -16.17 11.13 -25.65
N LEU A 141 -17.18 11.01 -24.79
CA LEU A 141 -17.05 11.32 -23.36
C LEU A 141 -16.29 10.22 -22.64
N LEU A 142 -16.56 8.95 -22.94
CA LEU A 142 -15.87 7.79 -22.38
C LEU A 142 -14.41 7.69 -22.82
N GLU A 143 -14.07 8.15 -24.03
CA GLU A 143 -12.68 8.28 -24.49
C GLU A 143 -11.83 9.19 -23.59
N ARG A 144 -12.43 10.18 -22.90
CA ARG A 144 -11.72 11.01 -21.90
C ARG A 144 -11.36 10.25 -20.62
N LEU A 145 -11.97 9.09 -20.41
CA LEU A 145 -11.63 8.13 -19.37
C LEU A 145 -10.72 7.03 -19.90
N GLU A 146 -10.19 7.18 -21.12
CA GLU A 146 -9.36 6.18 -21.81
C GLU A 146 -10.11 4.86 -22.08
N LEU A 147 -11.44 4.91 -22.22
CA LEU A 147 -12.29 3.76 -22.51
C LEU A 147 -12.67 3.75 -24.00
N PHE A 148 -12.25 2.71 -24.73
CA PHE A 148 -12.42 2.65 -26.20
C PHE A 148 -13.27 1.46 -26.64
N THR A 149 -13.23 0.35 -25.92
CA THR A 149 -13.90 -0.91 -26.24
C THR A 149 -14.90 -1.33 -25.17
N VAL A 150 -15.78 -2.28 -25.51
CA VAL A 150 -16.71 -2.91 -24.55
C VAL A 150 -15.94 -3.53 -23.38
N ARG A 151 -14.82 -4.20 -23.66
CA ARG A 151 -13.94 -4.78 -22.64
C ARG A 151 -13.43 -3.71 -21.68
N ASP A 152 -12.94 -2.58 -22.18
CA ASP A 152 -12.47 -1.50 -21.30
C ASP A 152 -13.56 -1.06 -20.34
N LEU A 153 -14.80 -0.96 -20.81
CA LEU A 153 -15.94 -0.54 -20.00
C LEU A 153 -16.38 -1.60 -18.97
N LEU A 154 -16.31 -2.89 -19.30
CA LEU A 154 -16.56 -4.02 -18.38
C LEU A 154 -15.48 -4.15 -17.31
N PHE A 155 -14.24 -3.76 -17.60
CA PHE A 155 -13.12 -3.78 -16.66
C PHE A 155 -12.93 -2.40 -15.97
N TYR A 156 -13.81 -1.44 -16.21
CA TYR A 156 -13.80 -0.13 -15.56
C TYR A 156 -14.51 -0.19 -14.20
N TYR A 157 -13.82 -0.73 -13.19
CA TYR A 157 -14.46 -1.03 -11.92
C TYR A 157 -14.89 0.21 -11.12
N PRO A 158 -16.04 0.16 -10.41
CA PRO A 158 -16.43 1.20 -9.48
C PRO A 158 -15.42 1.32 -8.33
N ARG A 159 -15.18 2.56 -7.86
CA ARG A 159 -14.39 2.82 -6.65
C ARG A 159 -15.16 2.51 -5.37
N ASP A 160 -16.49 2.59 -5.42
CA ASP A 160 -17.37 2.40 -4.27
C ASP A 160 -18.80 2.04 -4.73
N HIS A 161 -19.65 1.65 -3.79
CA HIS A 161 -21.05 1.27 -4.02
C HIS A 161 -21.94 1.99 -3.01
N ALA A 162 -22.86 2.83 -3.49
CA ALA A 162 -23.87 3.46 -2.65
C ALA A 162 -25.02 2.49 -2.43
N ASP A 163 -25.30 2.15 -1.18
CA ASP A 163 -26.30 1.15 -0.83
C ASP A 163 -27.67 1.79 -0.62
N PHE A 164 -28.52 1.70 -1.65
CA PHE A 164 -29.93 2.09 -1.58
C PHE A 164 -30.86 0.87 -1.60
N ALA A 165 -30.35 -0.35 -1.40
CA ALA A 165 -31.16 -1.56 -1.44
C ALA A 165 -32.06 -1.72 -0.19
N LYS A 166 -31.74 -1.03 0.91
CA LYS A 166 -32.52 -1.03 2.15
C LYS A 166 -33.78 -0.17 2.01
N GLN A 167 -34.97 -0.79 1.94
CA GLN A 167 -36.25 -0.07 2.08
C GLN A 167 -36.64 0.00 3.56
N VAL A 168 -37.02 1.18 4.04
CA VAL A 168 -37.47 1.40 5.43
C VAL A 168 -38.77 2.19 5.47
N ALA A 169 -39.54 2.03 6.54
CA ALA A 169 -40.67 2.91 6.81
C ALA A 169 -40.17 4.29 7.29
N ILE A 170 -40.96 5.35 7.06
CA ILE A 170 -40.59 6.73 7.43
C ILE A 170 -40.28 6.85 8.94
N ARG A 171 -40.98 6.12 9.81
CA ARG A 171 -40.75 6.13 11.26
C ARG A 171 -39.41 5.48 11.69
N GLU A 172 -38.84 4.61 10.86
CA GLU A 172 -37.63 3.82 11.12
C GLU A 172 -36.37 4.50 10.57
N LEU A 173 -36.48 5.77 10.16
CA LEU A 173 -35.36 6.53 9.63
C LEU A 173 -34.33 6.86 10.70
N GLU A 174 -33.09 6.43 10.46
CA GLU A 174 -31.93 6.75 11.29
C GLU A 174 -30.96 7.67 10.55
N ALA A 175 -30.49 8.72 11.22
CA ALA A 175 -29.57 9.68 10.62
C ALA A 175 -28.20 9.03 10.36
N GLY A 176 -27.67 9.22 9.15
CA GLY A 176 -26.39 8.63 8.72
C GLY A 176 -26.53 7.39 7.84
N GLU A 177 -27.73 6.80 7.73
CA GLU A 177 -27.97 5.66 6.85
C GLU A 177 -28.38 6.09 5.43
N THR A 178 -28.04 5.27 4.42
CA THR A 178 -28.60 5.37 3.08
C THR A 178 -29.78 4.43 2.94
N VAL A 179 -30.93 4.96 2.52
CA VAL A 179 -32.20 4.21 2.50
C VAL A 179 -33.03 4.56 1.27
N THR A 180 -33.99 3.69 0.97
CA THR A 180 -35.06 3.92 0.01
C THR A 180 -36.41 3.98 0.73
N LEU A 181 -37.19 5.02 0.44
CA LEU A 181 -38.55 5.21 0.94
C LEU A 181 -39.54 5.02 -0.19
N VAL A 182 -40.64 4.31 0.06
CA VAL A 182 -41.77 4.22 -0.87
C VAL A 182 -42.99 4.84 -0.19
N GLY A 183 -43.60 5.83 -0.83
CA GLY A 183 -44.75 6.52 -0.24
C GLY A 183 -45.55 7.34 -1.25
N THR A 184 -46.75 7.74 -0.85
CA THR A 184 -47.67 8.54 -1.66
C THR A 184 -47.36 10.04 -1.54
N VAL A 185 -47.28 10.74 -2.67
CA VAL A 185 -47.13 12.20 -2.72
C VAL A 185 -48.37 12.88 -2.14
N ARG A 186 -48.19 13.67 -1.08
CA ARG A 186 -49.25 14.46 -0.45
C ARG A 186 -49.26 15.91 -0.89
N SER A 187 -48.09 16.47 -1.15
CA SER A 187 -47.97 17.83 -1.67
C SER A 187 -46.64 17.99 -2.40
N VAL A 188 -46.66 18.75 -3.48
CA VAL A 188 -45.45 19.14 -4.22
C VAL A 188 -45.40 20.66 -4.32
N ASN A 189 -44.24 21.25 -4.08
CA ASN A 189 -43.99 22.66 -4.29
C ASN A 189 -42.64 22.86 -4.98
N CYS A 190 -42.56 23.82 -5.90
CA CYS A 190 -41.32 24.15 -6.59
C CYS A 190 -41.24 25.67 -6.71
N PHE A 191 -40.25 26.28 -6.07
CA PHE A 191 -40.14 27.73 -5.95
C PHE A 191 -38.70 28.21 -5.90
N THR A 192 -38.47 29.45 -6.30
CA THR A 192 -37.15 30.11 -6.18
C THR A 192 -36.98 30.65 -4.75
N SER A 193 -35.82 30.42 -4.15
CA SER A 193 -35.51 30.90 -2.80
C SER A 193 -35.55 32.43 -2.72
N ALA A 194 -36.27 32.96 -1.74
CA ALA A 194 -36.33 34.40 -1.47
C ALA A 194 -34.96 34.99 -1.09
N LYS A 195 -34.09 34.18 -0.44
CA LYS A 195 -32.75 34.59 -0.01
C LYS A 195 -31.70 34.48 -1.12
N ASN A 196 -31.89 33.54 -2.06
CA ASN A 196 -30.98 33.34 -3.18
C ASN A 196 -31.77 33.13 -4.47
N LYS A 197 -31.88 34.18 -5.28
CA LYS A 197 -32.61 34.16 -6.56
C LYS A 197 -32.04 33.19 -7.60
N LYS A 198 -30.82 32.67 -7.38
CA LYS A 198 -30.19 31.64 -8.24
C LYS A 198 -30.42 30.22 -7.74
N LEU A 199 -31.23 30.02 -6.70
CA LEU A 199 -31.51 28.71 -6.12
C LEU A 199 -33.00 28.41 -6.23
N THR A 200 -33.35 27.33 -6.94
CA THR A 200 -34.72 26.80 -7.00
C THR A 200 -34.81 25.55 -6.14
N ILE A 201 -35.87 25.43 -5.36
CA ILE A 201 -36.09 24.34 -4.41
C ILE A 201 -37.36 23.59 -4.81
N LEU A 202 -37.24 22.28 -5.03
CA LEU A 202 -38.36 21.36 -5.17
C LEU A 202 -38.57 20.67 -3.82
N GLU A 203 -39.76 20.81 -3.25
CA GLU A 203 -40.18 20.13 -2.03
C GLU A 203 -41.28 19.13 -2.37
N VAL A 204 -41.05 17.86 -2.07
CA VAL A 204 -42.03 16.78 -2.23
C VAL A 204 -42.30 16.21 -0.84
N THR A 205 -43.53 16.32 -0.36
CA THR A 205 -43.93 15.65 0.89
C THR A 205 -44.56 14.32 0.54
N ILE A 206 -43.95 13.25 1.02
CA ILE A 206 -44.42 11.88 0.83
C ILE A 206 -44.92 11.33 2.17
N ALA A 207 -45.89 10.43 2.10
CA ALA A 207 -46.47 9.76 3.25
C ALA A 207 -46.56 8.26 3.01
N ASP A 208 -46.21 7.47 4.01
CA ASP A 208 -46.47 6.04 4.06
C ASP A 208 -47.49 5.74 5.19
N ARG A 209 -47.64 4.47 5.56
CA ARG A 209 -48.52 4.07 6.67
C ARG A 209 -48.00 4.51 8.05
N SER A 210 -46.72 4.88 8.14
CA SER A 210 -46.03 5.17 9.39
C SER A 210 -45.88 6.66 9.69
N GLY A 211 -45.85 7.52 8.67
CA GLY A 211 -45.64 8.95 8.86
C GLY A 211 -45.56 9.76 7.56
N LYS A 212 -45.04 10.98 7.69
CA LYS A 212 -44.83 11.92 6.58
C LYS A 212 -43.40 12.46 6.64
N ILE A 213 -42.77 12.60 5.48
CA ILE A 213 -41.45 13.21 5.35
C ILE A 213 -41.43 14.21 4.19
N ARG A 214 -40.69 15.30 4.37
CA ARG A 214 -40.47 16.30 3.33
C ARG A 214 -39.10 16.06 2.71
N LEU A 215 -39.09 15.85 1.40
CA LEU A 215 -37.89 15.69 0.60
C LEU A 215 -37.62 16.98 -0.16
N SER A 216 -36.37 17.46 -0.13
CA SER A 216 -35.98 18.70 -0.81
C SER A 216 -34.89 18.44 -1.83
N ARG A 217 -35.07 18.95 -3.05
CA ARG A 217 -34.03 19.03 -4.09
C ARG A 217 -33.67 20.48 -4.38
N PHE A 218 -32.37 20.73 -4.49
CA PHE A 218 -31.82 22.06 -4.71
C PHE A 218 -31.22 22.16 -6.11
N PHE A 219 -31.71 23.11 -6.90
CA PHE A 219 -31.26 23.38 -8.26
C PHE A 219 -30.57 24.74 -8.32
N ALA A 220 -29.26 24.75 -8.55
CA ALA A 220 -28.46 25.96 -8.64
C ALA A 220 -28.39 26.46 -10.09
N GLY A 221 -28.80 27.71 -10.32
CA GLY A 221 -28.72 28.38 -11.62
C GLY A 221 -30.02 29.09 -12.00
N THR A 222 -29.90 30.20 -12.72
CA THR A 222 -31.04 31.03 -13.16
C THR A 222 -31.96 30.31 -14.15
N ARG A 223 -31.45 29.30 -14.87
CA ARG A 223 -32.23 28.45 -15.78
C ARG A 223 -33.38 27.71 -15.10
N PHE A 224 -33.26 27.42 -13.80
CA PHE A 224 -34.26 26.68 -13.02
C PHE A 224 -35.31 27.60 -12.37
N SER A 225 -35.05 28.91 -12.37
CA SER A 225 -35.99 29.92 -11.84
C SER A 225 -37.16 30.20 -12.79
N ASN A 226 -37.14 29.64 -14.00
CA ASN A 226 -38.23 29.78 -14.96
C ASN A 226 -39.49 29.07 -14.46
N ARG A 227 -40.61 29.81 -14.37
CA ARG A 227 -41.91 29.30 -13.92
C ARG A 227 -42.40 28.10 -14.74
N GLY A 228 -42.16 28.07 -16.05
CA GLY A 228 -42.54 26.93 -16.90
C GLY A 228 -41.80 25.64 -16.50
N TRP A 229 -40.51 25.75 -16.17
CA TRP A 229 -39.72 24.62 -15.69
C TRP A 229 -40.18 24.18 -14.29
N GLN A 230 -40.51 25.12 -13.40
CA GLN A 230 -41.03 24.81 -12.06
C GLN A 230 -42.38 24.08 -12.13
N GLU A 231 -43.30 24.53 -12.98
CA GLU A 231 -44.58 23.85 -13.19
C GLU A 231 -44.41 22.47 -13.83
N MET A 232 -43.46 22.32 -14.76
CA MET A 232 -43.10 21.00 -15.30
C MET A 232 -42.59 20.04 -14.21
N GLN A 233 -41.76 20.52 -13.29
CA GLN A 233 -41.30 19.72 -12.15
C GLN A 233 -42.45 19.33 -11.22
N LYS A 234 -43.39 20.24 -10.94
CA LYS A 234 -44.58 19.90 -10.13
C LYS A 234 -45.44 18.83 -10.81
N LYS A 235 -45.65 18.94 -12.12
CA LYS A 235 -46.41 17.94 -12.91
C LYS A 235 -45.76 16.57 -12.90
N ALA A 236 -44.44 16.48 -12.75
CA ALA A 236 -43.72 15.21 -12.67
C ALA A 236 -44.02 14.43 -11.38
N TYR A 237 -44.56 15.06 -10.34
CA TYR A 237 -44.91 14.39 -9.07
C TYR A 237 -46.36 14.72 -8.67
N PRO A 238 -47.36 14.18 -9.38
CA PRO A 238 -48.76 14.49 -9.09
C PRO A 238 -49.17 14.00 -7.70
N VAL A 239 -50.03 14.77 -7.02
CA VAL A 239 -50.57 14.39 -5.71
C VAL A 239 -51.37 13.10 -5.84
N GLY A 240 -51.12 12.14 -4.94
CA GLY A 240 -51.70 10.80 -4.99
C GLY A 240 -50.84 9.77 -5.72
N ALA A 241 -49.80 10.18 -6.46
CA ALA A 241 -48.86 9.24 -7.05
C ALA A 241 -47.98 8.58 -5.98
N ILE A 242 -47.56 7.34 -6.24
CA ILE A 242 -46.60 6.64 -5.39
C ILE A 242 -45.20 6.93 -5.93
N VAL A 243 -44.25 7.21 -5.04
CA VAL A 243 -42.87 7.49 -5.41
C VAL A 243 -41.90 6.66 -4.59
N ALA A 244 -40.80 6.25 -5.21
CA ALA A 244 -39.62 5.75 -4.54
C ALA A 244 -38.57 6.85 -4.44
N ALA A 245 -38.01 7.06 -3.25
CA ALA A 245 -37.00 8.07 -2.97
C ALA A 245 -35.79 7.48 -2.25
N SER A 246 -34.61 7.56 -2.86
CA SER A 246 -33.36 7.05 -2.29
C SER A 246 -32.39 8.17 -1.93
N GLY A 247 -31.75 8.09 -0.77
CA GLY A 247 -30.75 9.07 -0.36
C GLY A 247 -30.18 8.82 1.04
N LEU A 248 -29.21 9.66 1.44
CA LEU A 248 -28.63 9.65 2.78
C LEU A 248 -29.55 10.38 3.76
N VAL A 249 -29.93 9.74 4.86
CA VAL A 249 -30.74 10.36 5.91
C VAL A 249 -29.91 11.38 6.68
N LYS A 250 -30.37 12.63 6.69
CA LYS A 250 -29.79 13.73 7.48
C LYS A 250 -30.78 14.29 8.48
N LYS A 251 -30.27 14.65 9.66
CA LYS A 251 -31.02 15.37 10.69
C LYS A 251 -30.73 16.87 10.59
N ASN A 252 -31.73 17.64 10.15
CA ASN A 252 -31.67 19.09 10.08
C ASN A 252 -32.49 19.71 11.24
N LYS A 253 -32.45 21.05 11.37
CA LYS A 253 -33.24 21.80 12.37
C LYS A 253 -34.76 21.53 12.30
N TYR A 254 -35.25 21.04 11.15
CA TYR A 254 -36.66 20.78 10.87
C TYR A 254 -37.04 19.29 10.92
N GLY A 255 -36.13 18.41 11.37
CA GLY A 255 -36.33 16.97 11.41
C GLY A 255 -35.45 16.19 10.43
N LEU A 256 -35.81 14.92 10.21
CA LEU A 256 -35.12 14.02 9.28
C LEU A 256 -35.54 14.33 7.83
N THR A 257 -34.59 14.26 6.91
CA THR A 257 -34.76 14.39 5.46
C THR A 257 -33.77 13.47 4.76
N LEU A 258 -33.98 13.22 3.47
CA LEU A 258 -32.93 12.66 2.61
C LEU A 258 -32.10 13.79 2.00
N ASP A 259 -30.80 13.60 1.90
CA ASP A 259 -29.85 14.50 1.25
C ASP A 259 -29.83 14.24 -0.26
N ASN A 260 -30.10 15.27 -1.06
CA ASN A 260 -30.16 15.20 -2.53
C ASN A 260 -30.85 13.93 -3.08
N PRO A 261 -32.05 13.56 -2.60
CA PRO A 261 -32.64 12.26 -2.91
C PRO A 261 -32.95 12.12 -4.40
N GLU A 262 -32.68 10.95 -4.99
CA GLU A 262 -33.24 10.59 -6.29
C GLU A 262 -34.69 10.14 -6.08
N ILE A 263 -35.62 10.65 -6.89
CA ILE A 263 -37.06 10.37 -6.75
C ILE A 263 -37.58 9.86 -8.10
N GLU A 264 -38.33 8.76 -8.07
CA GLU A 264 -39.00 8.16 -9.23
C GLU A 264 -40.47 7.92 -8.90
N VAL A 265 -41.34 8.17 -9.87
CA VAL A 265 -42.79 7.88 -9.78
C VAL A 265 -43.02 6.44 -10.21
N LEU A 266 -43.82 5.72 -9.41
CA LEU A 266 -44.21 4.34 -9.64
C LEU A 266 -45.67 4.28 -10.10
N ASP A 267 -45.97 3.34 -11.01
CA ASP A 267 -47.33 3.14 -11.51
C ASP A 267 -48.26 2.55 -10.44
N ARG A 268 -47.73 1.66 -9.57
CA ARG A 268 -48.46 1.00 -8.46
C ARG A 268 -47.53 0.78 -7.25
N GLU A 269 -48.09 0.52 -6.06
CA GLU A 269 -47.28 0.26 -4.84
C GLU A 269 -46.37 -0.97 -5.01
N GLU A 270 -46.79 -1.92 -5.84
CA GLU A 270 -46.06 -3.18 -6.10
C GLU A 270 -45.27 -3.18 -7.41
N SER A 271 -45.27 -2.07 -8.17
CA SER A 271 -44.54 -2.00 -9.44
C SER A 271 -43.04 -1.96 -9.20
N SER A 272 -42.27 -2.58 -10.10
CA SER A 272 -40.81 -2.56 -10.03
C SER A 272 -40.26 -1.16 -10.31
N ILE A 273 -39.31 -0.72 -9.49
CA ILE A 273 -38.51 0.49 -9.70
C ILE A 273 -37.67 0.31 -10.98
N GLU A 274 -37.84 1.19 -11.97
CA GLU A 274 -37.15 1.10 -13.26
C GLU A 274 -35.77 1.77 -13.20
N SER A 275 -35.57 2.75 -12.31
CA SER A 275 -34.31 3.49 -12.22
C SER A 275 -33.12 2.59 -11.85
N ILE A 276 -32.00 2.85 -12.53
CA ILE A 276 -30.69 2.29 -12.24
C ILE A 276 -30.06 2.85 -10.94
N LYS A 277 -30.71 3.85 -10.32
CA LYS A 277 -30.18 4.62 -9.17
C LYS A 277 -30.96 4.43 -7.87
N ILE A 278 -32.16 3.86 -7.93
CA ILE A 278 -33.10 3.80 -6.80
C ILE A 278 -33.31 2.34 -6.44
N GLY A 279 -33.36 2.07 -5.12
CA GLY A 279 -33.72 0.76 -4.60
C GLY A 279 -32.69 -0.36 -4.81
N ARG A 280 -31.46 -0.02 -5.21
CA ARG A 280 -30.40 -1.01 -5.46
C ARG A 280 -29.05 -0.48 -4.99
N MET A 281 -28.05 -1.35 -4.97
CA MET A 281 -26.68 -0.88 -4.84
C MET A 281 -26.20 -0.23 -6.14
N VAL A 282 -25.76 1.02 -6.02
CA VAL A 282 -25.41 1.85 -7.16
C VAL A 282 -23.90 2.03 -7.22
N PRO A 283 -23.25 1.66 -8.35
CA PRO A 283 -21.83 1.86 -8.49
C PRO A 283 -21.45 3.35 -8.54
N VAL A 284 -20.35 3.67 -7.90
CA VAL A 284 -19.68 4.96 -7.92
C VAL A 284 -18.37 4.78 -8.68
N TYR A 285 -18.30 5.32 -9.89
CA TYR A 285 -17.09 5.25 -10.72
C TYR A 285 -16.13 6.41 -10.43
N PRO A 286 -14.82 6.23 -10.66
CA PRO A 286 -13.94 7.36 -10.90
C PRO A 286 -14.45 8.17 -12.11
N LEU A 287 -14.26 9.50 -12.11
CA LEU A 287 -14.76 10.39 -13.15
C LEU A 287 -13.72 11.46 -13.48
N THR A 288 -13.80 11.99 -14.69
CA THR A 288 -13.01 13.13 -15.19
C THR A 288 -13.94 14.28 -15.56
N GLU A 289 -13.42 15.50 -15.59
CA GLU A 289 -14.20 16.71 -15.92
C GLU A 289 -15.00 16.56 -17.24
N GLY A 290 -16.29 16.85 -17.16
CA GLY A 290 -17.22 16.77 -18.28
C GLY A 290 -17.87 15.40 -18.50
N VAL A 291 -17.47 14.35 -17.76
CA VAL A 291 -18.11 13.02 -17.82
C VAL A 291 -18.94 12.82 -16.55
N SER A 292 -20.27 12.74 -16.72
CA SER A 292 -21.17 12.49 -15.58
C SER A 292 -21.28 11.02 -15.22
N ALA A 293 -21.49 10.71 -13.94
CA ALA A 293 -21.72 9.34 -13.46
C ALA A 293 -22.83 8.60 -14.22
N ASP A 294 -23.91 9.30 -14.59
CA ASP A 294 -25.05 8.70 -15.28
C ASP A 294 -24.72 8.26 -16.72
N VAL A 295 -23.77 8.93 -17.38
CA VAL A 295 -23.27 8.48 -18.69
C VAL A 295 -22.55 7.15 -18.51
N VAL A 296 -21.62 7.06 -17.57
CA VAL A 296 -20.86 5.82 -17.30
C VAL A 296 -21.79 4.67 -16.93
N ARG A 297 -22.71 4.87 -15.97
CA ARG A 297 -23.66 3.82 -15.55
C ARG A 297 -24.52 3.30 -16.70
N LYS A 298 -25.11 4.21 -17.49
CA LYS A 298 -25.95 3.82 -18.63
C LYS A 298 -25.14 3.08 -19.69
N SER A 299 -23.92 3.51 -19.94
CA SER A 299 -23.03 2.83 -20.89
C SER A 299 -22.64 1.44 -20.39
N VAL A 300 -22.31 1.27 -19.10
CA VAL A 300 -22.01 -0.04 -18.50
C VAL A 300 -23.23 -0.97 -18.61
N VAL A 301 -24.42 -0.52 -18.18
CA VAL A 301 -25.66 -1.31 -18.32
C VAL A 301 -25.89 -1.71 -19.78
N GLY A 302 -25.64 -0.79 -20.72
CA GLY A 302 -25.81 -1.02 -22.14
C GLY A 302 -24.90 -2.09 -22.75
N VAL A 303 -23.84 -2.52 -22.04
CA VAL A 303 -22.90 -3.56 -22.50
C VAL A 303 -22.76 -4.72 -21.51
N LEU A 304 -23.41 -4.68 -20.35
CA LEU A 304 -23.21 -5.64 -19.25
C LEU A 304 -23.53 -7.09 -19.66
N SER A 305 -24.44 -7.28 -20.61
CA SER A 305 -24.76 -8.60 -21.19
C SER A 305 -23.57 -9.23 -21.92
N ALA A 306 -22.65 -8.43 -22.48
CA ALA A 306 -21.44 -8.91 -23.14
C ALA A 306 -20.44 -9.55 -22.16
N ALA A 307 -20.66 -9.46 -20.84
CA ALA A 307 -19.88 -10.20 -19.86
C ALA A 307 -19.98 -11.73 -20.05
N LYS A 308 -21.07 -12.24 -20.65
CA LYS A 308 -21.23 -13.66 -21.00
C LYS A 308 -20.23 -14.13 -22.07
N GLU A 309 -19.74 -13.21 -22.91
CA GLU A 309 -18.76 -13.49 -23.97
C GLU A 309 -17.31 -13.49 -23.43
N LEU A 310 -17.10 -13.13 -22.16
CA LEU A 310 -15.79 -13.21 -21.54
C LEU A 310 -15.45 -14.67 -21.25
N VAL A 311 -14.36 -15.15 -21.85
CA VAL A 311 -13.80 -16.46 -21.53
C VAL A 311 -13.26 -16.42 -20.10
N ASP A 312 -13.74 -17.31 -19.23
CA ASP A 312 -13.18 -17.46 -17.89
C ASP A 312 -11.81 -18.15 -17.97
N PRO A 313 -10.72 -17.43 -17.67
CA PRO A 313 -9.37 -17.95 -17.74
C PRO A 313 -9.01 -18.92 -16.60
N LEU A 314 -9.81 -18.99 -15.52
CA LEU A 314 -9.56 -19.90 -14.39
C LEU A 314 -10.26 -21.25 -14.62
N PRO A 315 -9.52 -22.37 -14.62
CA PRO A 315 -10.10 -23.70 -14.68
C PRO A 315 -11.11 -23.95 -13.56
N GLN A 316 -12.19 -24.69 -13.87
CA GLN A 316 -13.26 -25.02 -12.91
C GLN A 316 -12.71 -25.62 -11.60
N GLY A 317 -11.75 -26.56 -11.68
CA GLY A 317 -11.19 -27.18 -10.48
C GLY A 317 -10.47 -26.22 -9.52
N LEU A 318 -9.91 -25.10 -10.01
CA LEU A 318 -9.36 -24.06 -9.13
C LEU A 318 -10.47 -23.21 -8.51
N ARG A 319 -11.53 -22.93 -9.27
CA ARG A 319 -12.69 -22.18 -8.78
C ARG A 319 -13.40 -22.94 -7.66
N ASP A 320 -13.62 -24.23 -7.83
CA ASP A 320 -14.25 -25.09 -6.82
C ASP A 320 -13.38 -25.20 -5.57
N ARG A 321 -12.05 -25.35 -5.74
CA ARG A 321 -11.11 -25.45 -4.62
C ARG A 321 -11.09 -24.20 -3.75
N TYR A 322 -11.20 -23.02 -4.37
CA TYR A 322 -11.12 -21.74 -3.67
C TYR A 322 -12.47 -21.09 -3.42
N ASP A 323 -13.58 -21.73 -3.79
CA ASP A 323 -14.94 -21.21 -3.65
C ASP A 323 -15.08 -19.83 -4.32
N LEU A 324 -14.76 -19.78 -5.62
CA LEU A 324 -14.76 -18.57 -6.43
C LEU A 324 -15.87 -18.61 -7.48
N ILE A 325 -16.66 -17.53 -7.56
CA ILE A 325 -17.69 -17.35 -8.60
C ILE A 325 -17.07 -17.21 -10.00
N GLY A 326 -17.89 -17.38 -11.05
CA GLY A 326 -17.44 -17.24 -12.44
C GLY A 326 -17.04 -15.81 -12.79
N LEU A 327 -16.18 -15.61 -13.80
CA LEU A 327 -15.76 -14.28 -14.24
C LEU A 327 -16.97 -13.42 -14.69
N CYS A 328 -17.89 -14.00 -15.45
CA CYS A 328 -19.11 -13.30 -15.90
C CYS A 328 -19.92 -12.76 -14.71
N GLU A 329 -20.19 -13.61 -13.71
CA GLU A 329 -20.91 -13.25 -12.49
C GLU A 329 -20.17 -12.17 -11.70
N ALA A 330 -18.84 -12.28 -11.58
CA ALA A 330 -18.03 -11.29 -10.89
C ALA A 330 -18.07 -9.92 -11.57
N ILE A 331 -18.01 -9.86 -12.91
CA ILE A 331 -18.10 -8.61 -13.66
C ILE A 331 -19.50 -7.99 -13.55
N GLN A 332 -20.56 -8.80 -13.62
CA GLN A 332 -21.92 -8.27 -13.45
C GLN A 332 -22.12 -7.68 -12.06
N ASN A 333 -21.70 -8.42 -11.03
CA ASN A 333 -21.91 -8.05 -9.64
C ASN A 333 -20.91 -7.01 -9.11
N ILE A 334 -19.73 -6.83 -9.71
CA ILE A 334 -18.89 -5.68 -9.34
C ILE A 334 -19.52 -4.38 -9.81
N HIS A 335 -20.29 -4.38 -10.90
CA HIS A 335 -20.96 -3.17 -11.39
C HIS A 335 -22.32 -2.95 -10.72
N PHE A 336 -23.20 -3.94 -10.73
CA PHE A 336 -24.54 -3.85 -10.16
C PHE A 336 -24.83 -5.09 -9.31
N PRO A 337 -24.28 -5.16 -8.09
CA PRO A 337 -24.54 -6.27 -7.18
C PRO A 337 -25.98 -6.24 -6.66
N GLU A 338 -26.55 -7.42 -6.45
CA GLU A 338 -27.86 -7.56 -5.80
C GLU A 338 -27.78 -7.24 -4.31
N ASP A 339 -26.79 -7.81 -3.61
CA ASP A 339 -26.56 -7.62 -2.18
C ASP A 339 -25.06 -7.52 -1.83
N ARG A 340 -24.78 -7.11 -0.59
CA ARG A 340 -23.41 -6.87 -0.11
C ARG A 340 -22.55 -8.13 -0.09
N ASP A 341 -23.15 -9.30 0.09
CA ASP A 341 -22.43 -10.57 0.15
C ASP A 341 -21.97 -10.98 -1.26
N ILE A 342 -22.83 -10.88 -2.27
CA ILE A 342 -22.48 -11.14 -3.67
C ILE A 342 -21.44 -10.12 -4.17
N LEU A 343 -21.54 -8.84 -3.74
CA LEU A 343 -20.50 -7.85 -4.01
C LEU A 343 -19.14 -8.27 -3.42
N ARG A 344 -19.13 -8.83 -2.20
CA ARG A 344 -17.90 -9.31 -1.56
C ARG A 344 -17.30 -10.46 -2.36
N ASP A 345 -18.12 -11.39 -2.84
CA ASP A 345 -17.66 -12.55 -3.60
C ASP A 345 -17.15 -12.16 -5.00
N ALA A 346 -17.81 -11.20 -5.67
CA ALA A 346 -17.33 -10.59 -6.90
C ALA A 346 -15.98 -9.88 -6.71
N LYS A 347 -15.84 -9.06 -5.66
CA LYS A 347 -14.57 -8.42 -5.32
C LYS A 347 -13.49 -9.46 -5.04
N ARG A 348 -13.80 -10.49 -4.26
CA ARG A 348 -12.87 -11.58 -3.93
C ARG A 348 -12.37 -12.28 -5.19
N ARG A 349 -13.26 -12.58 -6.14
CA ARG A 349 -12.90 -13.19 -7.43
C ARG A 349 -11.95 -12.31 -8.24
N LEU A 350 -12.30 -11.05 -8.45
CA LEU A 350 -11.50 -10.13 -9.28
C LEU A 350 -10.14 -9.80 -8.65
N ILE A 351 -10.09 -9.64 -7.32
CA ILE A 351 -8.85 -9.46 -6.57
C ILE A 351 -7.98 -10.71 -6.66
N PHE A 352 -8.59 -11.91 -6.54
CA PHE A 352 -7.86 -13.16 -6.70
C PHE A 352 -7.20 -13.25 -8.08
N ASP A 353 -7.95 -12.94 -9.15
CA ASP A 353 -7.43 -12.98 -10.52
C ASP A 353 -6.21 -12.06 -10.68
N GLU A 354 -6.27 -10.82 -10.15
CA GLU A 354 -5.16 -9.87 -10.20
C GLU A 354 -3.89 -10.41 -9.51
N PHE A 355 -4.01 -10.91 -8.28
CA PHE A 355 -2.88 -11.51 -7.57
C PHE A 355 -2.38 -12.79 -8.24
N PHE A 356 -3.28 -13.62 -8.75
CA PHE A 356 -2.95 -14.89 -9.37
C PHE A 356 -2.14 -14.69 -10.65
N TYR A 357 -2.54 -13.77 -11.53
CA TYR A 357 -1.77 -13.46 -12.74
C TYR A 357 -0.40 -12.87 -12.44
N LEU A 358 -0.32 -12.01 -11.43
CA LEU A 358 0.95 -11.45 -11.01
C LEU A 358 1.89 -12.56 -10.52
N GLN A 359 1.41 -13.49 -9.70
CA GLN A 359 2.18 -14.66 -9.25
C GLN A 359 2.57 -15.59 -10.39
N LEU A 360 1.66 -15.88 -11.32
CA LEU A 360 1.98 -16.67 -12.53
C LEU A 360 3.07 -16.00 -13.37
N GLY A 361 3.00 -14.68 -13.54
CA GLY A 361 4.03 -13.90 -14.22
C GLY A 361 5.40 -14.04 -13.56
N PHE A 362 5.46 -14.01 -12.23
CA PHE A 362 6.72 -14.24 -11.50
C PHE A 362 7.22 -15.67 -11.63
N LEU A 363 6.35 -16.68 -11.50
CA LEU A 363 6.72 -18.08 -11.67
C LEU A 363 7.26 -18.34 -13.09
N GLN A 364 6.63 -17.78 -14.12
CA GLN A 364 7.10 -17.88 -15.49
C GLN A 364 8.49 -17.24 -15.66
N ARG A 365 8.73 -16.06 -15.06
CA ARG A 365 10.05 -15.42 -15.07
C ARG A 365 11.11 -16.26 -14.35
N ARG A 366 10.81 -16.77 -13.16
CA ARG A 366 11.69 -17.68 -12.40
C ARG A 366 12.03 -18.93 -13.21
N TYR A 367 11.02 -19.55 -13.83
CA TYR A 367 11.19 -20.73 -14.66
C TYR A 367 12.09 -20.46 -15.86
N ASN A 368 11.85 -19.36 -16.58
CA ASN A 368 12.68 -18.95 -17.72
C ASN A 368 14.11 -18.64 -17.29
N HIS A 369 14.31 -17.98 -16.14
CA HIS A 369 15.64 -17.67 -15.60
C HIS A 369 16.42 -18.93 -15.23
N LYS A 370 15.76 -19.90 -14.57
CA LYS A 370 16.37 -21.20 -14.24
C LYS A 370 16.77 -22.01 -15.47
N LYS A 371 16.01 -21.89 -16.58
CA LYS A 371 16.33 -22.56 -17.84
C LYS A 371 17.45 -21.88 -18.64
N ALA A 372 17.53 -20.56 -18.59
CA ALA A 372 18.43 -19.78 -19.44
C ALA A 372 19.85 -19.63 -18.88
N GLN A 373 20.07 -19.87 -17.59
CA GLN A 373 21.34 -19.60 -16.92
C GLN A 373 21.77 -20.77 -16.05
N THR A 374 22.87 -21.42 -16.41
CA THR A 374 23.65 -22.27 -15.50
C THR A 374 24.47 -21.37 -14.61
N ALA A 375 24.24 -21.43 -13.29
CA ALA A 375 25.00 -20.62 -12.35
C ALA A 375 26.43 -21.12 -12.22
N ILE A 376 27.31 -20.19 -11.88
CA ILE A 376 28.59 -20.52 -11.26
C ILE A 376 28.31 -21.19 -9.91
N GLN A 377 28.77 -22.41 -9.68
CA GLN A 377 28.66 -23.02 -8.34
C GLN A 377 29.79 -22.53 -7.44
N LEU A 378 29.46 -21.67 -6.48
CA LEU A 378 30.40 -21.21 -5.47
C LEU A 378 30.42 -22.20 -4.31
N ALA A 379 31.19 -23.29 -4.47
CA ALA A 379 31.46 -24.23 -3.38
C ALA A 379 32.61 -23.68 -2.51
N PRO A 380 32.36 -23.13 -1.30
CA PRO A 380 33.40 -22.53 -0.48
C PRO A 380 34.34 -23.63 0.05
N LYS A 381 35.51 -23.78 -0.59
CA LYS A 381 36.55 -24.71 -0.16
C LYS A 381 37.64 -23.91 0.56
N GLY A 382 37.56 -23.78 1.89
CA GLY A 382 38.64 -23.17 2.67
C GLY A 382 38.27 -22.80 4.10
N LYS A 383 39.10 -21.94 4.73
CA LYS A 383 38.97 -21.55 6.15
C LYS A 383 38.63 -20.06 6.39
N LEU A 384 38.43 -19.23 5.35
CA LEU A 384 38.25 -17.77 5.51
C LEU A 384 37.00 -17.43 6.34
N ILE A 385 35.86 -18.09 6.10
CA ILE A 385 34.65 -17.89 6.91
C ILE A 385 34.91 -18.22 8.39
N ASN A 386 35.61 -19.32 8.68
CA ASN A 386 35.93 -19.70 10.06
C ASN A 386 36.87 -18.68 10.72
N GLN A 387 37.91 -18.23 10.01
CA GLN A 387 38.81 -17.17 10.48
C GLN A 387 38.06 -15.86 10.71
N PHE A 388 37.06 -15.55 9.90
CA PHE A 388 36.23 -14.37 10.10
C PHE A 388 35.39 -14.48 11.37
N TYR A 389 34.83 -15.66 11.68
CA TYR A 389 34.14 -15.88 12.95
C TYR A 389 35.04 -15.63 14.17
N ASP A 390 36.32 -16.02 14.09
CA ASP A 390 37.29 -15.79 15.17
C ASP A 390 37.63 -14.30 15.37
N VAL A 391 37.53 -13.49 14.31
CA VAL A 391 37.84 -12.05 14.32
C VAL A 391 36.65 -11.20 14.78
N LEU A 392 35.43 -11.73 14.74
CA LEU A 392 34.24 -10.96 15.10
C LEU A 392 34.20 -10.66 16.61
N PRO A 393 33.98 -9.39 17.01
CA PRO A 393 33.92 -9.01 18.43
C PRO A 393 32.57 -9.37 19.09
N PHE A 394 31.72 -10.14 18.42
CA PHE A 394 30.40 -10.55 18.87
C PHE A 394 30.00 -11.87 18.23
N GLN A 395 29.04 -12.56 18.83
CA GLN A 395 28.44 -13.76 18.27
C GLN A 395 27.25 -13.41 17.38
N LEU A 396 27.04 -14.20 16.31
CA LEU A 396 25.87 -14.06 15.47
C LEU A 396 24.60 -14.51 16.20
N THR A 397 23.48 -13.85 15.93
CA THR A 397 22.17 -14.30 16.40
C THR A 397 21.70 -15.54 15.63
N ASN A 398 20.70 -16.27 16.14
CA ASN A 398 20.17 -17.46 15.46
C ASN A 398 19.55 -17.09 14.11
N ALA A 399 18.86 -15.94 14.04
CA ALA A 399 18.33 -15.43 12.77
C ALA A 399 19.44 -15.11 11.75
N GLN A 400 20.57 -14.55 12.20
CA GLN A 400 21.72 -14.29 11.31
C GLN A 400 22.34 -15.61 10.82
N GLN A 401 22.52 -16.60 11.70
CA GLN A 401 23.05 -17.92 11.33
C GLN A 401 22.16 -18.63 10.30
N ARG A 402 20.84 -18.67 10.55
CA ARG A 402 19.87 -19.24 9.60
C ARG A 402 19.95 -18.59 8.22
N VAL A 403 19.99 -17.26 8.17
CA VAL A 403 20.08 -16.54 6.88
C VAL A 403 21.43 -16.78 6.20
N VAL A 404 22.52 -16.89 6.96
CA VAL A 404 23.83 -17.27 6.41
C VAL A 404 23.79 -18.66 5.79
N GLU A 405 23.20 -19.65 6.46
CA GLU A 405 23.04 -21.01 5.92
C GLU A 405 22.19 -21.04 4.64
N GLU A 406 21.07 -20.32 4.63
CA GLU A 406 20.23 -20.16 3.43
C GLU A 406 21.03 -19.60 2.24
N ILE A 407 21.86 -18.58 2.48
CA ILE A 407 22.72 -17.99 1.44
C ILE A 407 23.78 -19.00 0.99
N LEU A 408 24.49 -19.64 1.91
CA LEU A 408 25.57 -20.58 1.56
C LEU A 408 25.05 -21.78 0.76
N ASN A 409 23.84 -22.27 1.08
CA ASN A 409 23.18 -23.33 0.32
C ASN A 409 22.83 -22.87 -1.12
N ASP A 410 22.31 -21.65 -1.27
CA ASP A 410 22.01 -21.09 -2.59
C ASP A 410 23.26 -20.83 -3.44
N LEU A 411 24.37 -20.41 -2.82
CA LEU A 411 25.65 -20.19 -3.51
C LEU A 411 26.21 -21.49 -4.09
N GLN A 412 25.87 -22.65 -3.52
CA GLN A 412 26.29 -23.96 -4.02
C GLN A 412 25.33 -24.54 -5.07
N SER A 413 24.17 -23.93 -5.28
CA SER A 413 23.16 -24.40 -6.22
C SER A 413 23.59 -24.21 -7.69
N SER A 414 23.05 -25.03 -8.59
CA SER A 414 23.20 -24.87 -10.05
C SER A 414 22.40 -23.70 -10.63
N THR A 415 21.57 -23.03 -9.83
CA THR A 415 20.76 -21.87 -10.23
C THR A 415 21.27 -20.59 -9.57
N PRO A 416 21.38 -19.45 -10.29
CA PRO A 416 21.89 -18.22 -9.70
C PRO A 416 21.02 -17.77 -8.54
N MET A 417 21.64 -17.44 -7.42
CA MET A 417 20.93 -16.92 -6.25
C MET A 417 20.38 -15.54 -6.59
N ASN A 418 19.12 -15.28 -6.27
CA ASN A 418 18.53 -13.95 -6.35
C ASN A 418 17.74 -13.69 -5.06
N ARG A 419 18.46 -13.29 -4.00
CA ARG A 419 17.94 -13.30 -2.63
C ARG A 419 17.84 -11.90 -2.04
N LEU A 420 16.72 -11.62 -1.36
CA LEU A 420 16.50 -10.41 -0.57
C LEU A 420 16.65 -10.73 0.92
N VAL A 421 17.67 -10.17 1.55
CA VAL A 421 17.85 -10.16 3.00
C VAL A 421 17.18 -8.93 3.59
N GLN A 422 16.15 -9.17 4.38
CA GLN A 422 15.37 -8.15 5.07
C GLN A 422 15.65 -8.22 6.57
N GLY A 423 15.76 -7.06 7.21
CA GLY A 423 15.84 -6.97 8.66
C GLY A 423 15.95 -5.53 9.09
N ASP A 424 15.62 -5.23 10.33
CA ASP A 424 15.61 -3.85 10.83
C ASP A 424 16.99 -3.17 10.71
N VAL A 425 17.02 -1.84 10.71
CA VAL A 425 18.29 -1.09 10.79
C VAL A 425 19.04 -1.56 12.03
N GLY A 426 20.28 -2.03 11.87
CA GLY A 426 21.10 -2.56 12.96
C GLY A 426 20.94 -4.06 13.26
N SER A 427 20.11 -4.81 12.53
CA SER A 427 19.99 -6.28 12.63
C SER A 427 21.22 -7.08 12.17
N GLY A 428 22.29 -6.41 11.73
CA GLY A 428 23.53 -7.08 11.30
C GLY A 428 23.54 -7.59 9.85
N LYS A 429 22.64 -7.12 8.97
CA LYS A 429 22.63 -7.45 7.52
C LYS A 429 24.00 -7.37 6.85
N THR A 430 24.80 -6.36 7.19
CA THR A 430 26.16 -6.19 6.63
C THR A 430 27.04 -7.40 6.91
N VAL A 431 26.99 -7.98 8.12
CA VAL A 431 27.82 -9.14 8.49
C VAL A 431 27.45 -10.35 7.66
N VAL A 432 26.15 -10.59 7.47
CA VAL A 432 25.63 -11.64 6.59
C VAL A 432 26.14 -11.48 5.15
N ALA A 433 26.11 -10.25 4.61
CA ALA A 433 26.65 -9.97 3.28
C ALA A 433 28.17 -10.15 3.20
N VAL A 434 28.92 -9.81 4.26
CA VAL A 434 30.37 -10.05 4.30
C VAL A 434 30.68 -11.55 4.25
N ILE A 435 29.93 -12.40 4.96
CA ILE A 435 30.11 -13.85 4.91
C ILE A 435 29.85 -14.39 3.50
N ALA A 436 28.83 -13.89 2.80
CA ALA A 436 28.57 -14.24 1.41
C ALA A 436 29.72 -13.83 0.48
N ILE A 437 30.27 -12.62 0.67
CA ILE A 437 31.45 -12.13 -0.05
C ILE A 437 32.65 -13.05 0.19
N LEU A 438 32.93 -13.41 1.43
CA LEU A 438 34.02 -14.33 1.77
C LEU A 438 33.82 -15.69 1.12
N ALA A 439 32.59 -16.22 1.07
CA ALA A 439 32.28 -17.47 0.37
C ALA A 439 32.64 -17.41 -1.12
N ALA A 440 32.32 -16.31 -1.80
CA ALA A 440 32.69 -16.09 -3.20
C ALA A 440 34.22 -16.04 -3.39
N ILE A 441 34.93 -15.32 -2.52
CA ILE A 441 36.40 -15.24 -2.55
C ILE A 441 37.03 -16.61 -2.32
N GLN A 442 36.51 -17.40 -1.38
CA GLN A 442 36.98 -18.77 -1.13
C GLN A 442 36.77 -19.72 -2.32
N ALA A 443 35.81 -19.41 -3.19
CA ALA A 443 35.59 -20.13 -4.43
C ALA A 443 36.43 -19.59 -5.60
N ASN A 444 37.38 -18.66 -5.34
CA ASN A 444 38.20 -17.94 -6.32
C ASN A 444 37.43 -16.96 -7.23
N TYR A 445 36.31 -16.42 -6.75
CA TYR A 445 35.54 -15.40 -7.47
C TYR A 445 35.62 -14.04 -6.80
N GLN A 446 35.46 -12.99 -7.62
CA GLN A 446 35.36 -11.61 -7.15
C GLN A 446 33.94 -11.29 -6.72
N ALA A 447 33.81 -10.32 -5.81
CA ALA A 447 32.53 -9.79 -5.35
C ALA A 447 32.45 -8.26 -5.49
N ALA A 448 31.23 -7.76 -5.71
CA ALA A 448 30.96 -6.33 -5.76
C ALA A 448 29.92 -5.95 -4.70
N LEU A 449 30.15 -4.87 -3.95
CA LEU A 449 29.16 -4.28 -3.04
C LEU A 449 28.75 -2.90 -3.53
N MET A 450 27.49 -2.77 -3.96
CA MET A 450 26.91 -1.52 -4.44
C MET A 450 26.03 -0.87 -3.38
N ALA A 451 26.26 0.42 -3.12
CA ALA A 451 25.47 1.25 -2.20
C ALA A 451 24.96 2.53 -2.88
N PRO A 452 23.76 3.04 -2.51
CA PRO A 452 23.06 4.09 -3.26
C PRO A 452 23.75 5.45 -3.22
N THR A 453 24.54 5.72 -2.18
CA THR A 453 25.21 7.00 -1.98
C THR A 453 26.69 6.78 -1.68
N GLU A 454 27.52 7.77 -2.01
CA GLU A 454 28.95 7.71 -1.70
C GLU A 454 29.22 7.59 -0.21
N VAL A 455 28.37 8.22 0.63
CA VAL A 455 28.51 8.16 2.09
C VAL A 455 28.31 6.73 2.60
N LEU A 456 27.28 6.03 2.10
CA LEU A 456 27.01 4.66 2.50
C LEU A 456 28.06 3.68 1.94
N ALA A 457 28.53 3.90 0.70
CA ALA A 457 29.65 3.14 0.13
C ALA A 457 30.94 3.30 0.97
N GLU A 458 31.27 4.53 1.38
CA GLU A 458 32.43 4.81 2.23
C GLU A 458 32.27 4.19 3.63
N GLN A 459 31.06 4.17 4.19
CA GLN A 459 30.78 3.49 5.46
C GLN A 459 30.99 1.98 5.36
N HIS A 460 30.49 1.33 4.31
CA HIS A 460 30.71 -0.11 4.08
C HIS A 460 32.18 -0.41 3.86
N TYR A 461 32.86 0.39 3.03
CA TYR A 461 34.30 0.25 2.77
C TYR A 461 35.12 0.30 4.07
N ARG A 462 34.86 1.27 4.95
CA ARG A 462 35.58 1.38 6.24
C ARG A 462 35.38 0.17 7.14
N LYS A 463 34.15 -0.35 7.22
CA LYS A 463 33.85 -1.57 7.99
C LYS A 463 34.58 -2.78 7.42
N LEU A 464 34.51 -2.95 6.10
CA LEU A 464 35.19 -4.02 5.38
C LEU A 464 36.71 -3.96 5.58
N VAL A 465 37.34 -2.79 5.42
CA VAL A 465 38.79 -2.60 5.64
C VAL A 465 39.19 -3.05 7.05
N GLY A 466 38.39 -2.72 8.07
CA GLY A 466 38.66 -3.13 9.45
C GLY A 466 38.75 -4.65 9.62
N TRP A 467 37.86 -5.40 8.99
CA TRP A 467 37.85 -6.87 9.04
C TRP A 467 38.84 -7.51 8.07
N PHE A 468 38.91 -7.00 6.84
CA PHE A 468 39.66 -7.62 5.75
C PHE A 468 41.17 -7.44 5.89
N ASN A 469 41.63 -6.37 6.56
CA ASN A 469 43.04 -6.23 6.92
C ASN A 469 43.52 -7.37 7.84
N LEU A 470 42.66 -7.82 8.76
CA LEU A 470 42.97 -8.95 9.66
C LEU A 470 42.98 -10.30 8.94
N LEU A 471 42.29 -10.39 7.79
CA LEU A 471 42.25 -11.57 6.93
C LEU A 471 43.21 -11.49 5.73
N HIS A 472 43.97 -10.40 5.62
CA HIS A 472 44.86 -10.12 4.48
C HIS A 472 44.15 -10.09 3.11
N ILE A 473 42.91 -9.60 3.05
CA ILE A 473 42.12 -9.49 1.82
C ILE A 473 42.11 -8.04 1.32
N PRO A 474 42.55 -7.76 0.08
CA PRO A 474 42.48 -6.40 -0.47
C PRO A 474 41.03 -6.00 -0.80
N VAL A 475 40.68 -4.74 -0.49
CA VAL A 475 39.39 -4.14 -0.82
C VAL A 475 39.61 -2.68 -1.23
N GLU A 476 38.87 -2.23 -2.24
CA GLU A 476 38.97 -0.86 -2.76
C GLU A 476 37.59 -0.20 -2.90
N LEU A 477 37.60 1.14 -2.95
CA LEU A 477 36.39 1.97 -3.06
C LEU A 477 36.37 2.71 -4.41
N LEU A 478 35.30 2.49 -5.18
CA LEU A 478 35.04 3.19 -6.44
C LEU A 478 33.74 4.02 -6.36
N THR A 479 33.91 5.34 -6.38
CA THR A 479 32.82 6.33 -6.37
C THR A 479 33.02 7.39 -7.46
N GLY A 480 32.02 8.26 -7.66
CA GLY A 480 32.14 9.40 -8.57
C GLY A 480 33.31 10.31 -8.21
N SER A 481 33.56 10.48 -6.91
CA SER A 481 34.67 11.27 -6.37
C SER A 481 36.06 10.62 -6.38
N THR A 482 36.20 9.38 -6.88
CA THR A 482 37.50 8.66 -6.92
C THR A 482 38.44 9.28 -7.96
N LYS A 483 39.66 9.67 -7.52
CA LYS A 483 40.69 10.31 -8.36
C LYS A 483 41.07 9.43 -9.55
N THR A 484 41.36 10.08 -10.69
CA THR A 484 41.65 9.39 -11.97
C THR A 484 42.80 8.39 -11.88
N ALA A 485 43.90 8.73 -11.19
CA ALA A 485 45.05 7.82 -11.05
C ALA A 485 44.67 6.53 -10.30
N LYS A 486 44.04 6.65 -9.13
CA LYS A 486 43.58 5.50 -8.33
C LYS A 486 42.51 4.70 -9.07
N ARG A 487 41.62 5.37 -9.82
CA ARG A 487 40.61 4.70 -10.65
C ARG A 487 41.25 3.79 -11.71
N ARG A 488 42.32 4.23 -12.38
CA ARG A 488 43.06 3.40 -13.37
C ARG A 488 43.70 2.18 -12.72
N GLU A 489 44.27 2.35 -11.52
CA GLU A 489 44.83 1.25 -10.73
C GLU A 489 43.76 0.21 -10.38
N ILE A 490 42.62 0.65 -9.84
CA ILE A 490 41.47 -0.23 -9.52
C ILE A 490 41.00 -0.98 -10.76
N TYR A 491 40.90 -0.31 -11.92
CA TYR A 491 40.48 -0.94 -13.17
C TYR A 491 41.46 -2.01 -13.64
N SER A 492 42.77 -1.82 -13.42
CA SER A 492 43.76 -2.83 -13.72
C SER A 492 43.61 -4.04 -12.79
N GLN A 493 43.57 -3.81 -11.48
CA GLN A 493 43.52 -4.87 -10.47
C GLN A 493 42.22 -5.69 -10.52
N ILE A 494 41.09 -5.04 -10.84
CA ILE A 494 39.81 -5.75 -10.99
C ILE A 494 39.80 -6.65 -12.23
N HIS A 495 40.48 -6.21 -13.30
CA HIS A 495 40.56 -6.93 -14.57
C HIS A 495 41.56 -8.11 -14.51
N THR A 496 42.67 -7.95 -13.76
CA THR A 496 43.64 -9.03 -13.54
C THR A 496 43.18 -10.04 -12.48
N GLY A 497 42.20 -9.70 -11.65
CA GLY A 497 41.72 -10.53 -10.55
C GLY A 497 42.47 -10.33 -9.23
N GLU A 498 43.48 -9.46 -9.18
CA GLU A 498 44.23 -9.11 -7.96
C GLU A 498 43.36 -8.48 -6.87
N LEU A 499 42.29 -7.80 -7.28
CA LEU A 499 41.33 -7.18 -6.36
C LEU A 499 40.08 -8.10 -6.21
N PRO A 500 39.91 -8.79 -5.07
CA PRO A 500 38.80 -9.72 -4.88
C PRO A 500 37.48 -9.00 -4.59
N VAL A 501 37.51 -7.81 -3.98
CA VAL A 501 36.30 -7.08 -3.58
C VAL A 501 36.35 -5.61 -3.97
N LEU A 502 35.28 -5.16 -4.63
CA LEU A 502 35.09 -3.76 -4.99
C LEU A 502 33.81 -3.20 -4.37
N VAL A 503 33.95 -2.13 -3.58
CA VAL A 503 32.83 -1.41 -2.99
C VAL A 503 32.60 -0.13 -3.79
N GLY A 504 31.34 0.24 -4.04
CA GLY A 504 31.09 1.45 -4.80
C GLY A 504 29.64 1.87 -4.92
N THR A 505 29.43 2.90 -5.73
CA THR A 505 28.10 3.39 -6.11
C THR A 505 27.76 2.95 -7.53
N HIS A 506 26.89 3.70 -8.22
CA HIS A 506 26.67 3.60 -9.66
C HIS A 506 27.95 3.66 -10.52
N ALA A 507 29.11 4.02 -9.95
CA ALA A 507 30.38 3.90 -10.64
C ALA A 507 30.74 2.44 -11.01
N LEU A 508 30.25 1.44 -10.26
CA LEU A 508 30.50 0.01 -10.53
C LEU A 508 29.87 -0.48 -11.83
N ILE A 509 28.78 0.15 -12.29
CA ILE A 509 28.04 -0.25 -13.49
C ILE A 509 28.48 0.49 -14.75
N GLN A 510 29.56 1.28 -14.67
CA GLN A 510 30.13 1.95 -15.84
C GLN A 510 30.79 0.93 -16.77
N ASP A 511 30.73 1.16 -18.09
CA ASP A 511 31.25 0.22 -19.10
C ASP A 511 32.73 -0.12 -18.88
N THR A 512 33.52 0.84 -18.41
CA THR A 512 34.95 0.71 -18.11
C THR A 512 35.30 -0.28 -17.00
N VAL A 513 34.36 -0.67 -16.14
CA VAL A 513 34.60 -1.65 -15.07
C VAL A 513 34.40 -3.05 -15.64
N SER A 514 35.47 -3.84 -15.71
CA SER A 514 35.43 -5.22 -16.23
C SER A 514 36.07 -6.16 -15.21
N PHE A 515 35.26 -7.01 -14.59
CA PHE A 515 35.74 -8.00 -13.63
C PHE A 515 36.40 -9.16 -14.37
N HIS A 516 37.42 -9.76 -13.77
CA HIS A 516 37.99 -11.01 -14.25
C HIS A 516 36.96 -12.14 -14.13
N GLN A 517 36.43 -12.35 -12.92
CA GLN A 517 35.43 -13.37 -12.60
C GLN A 517 34.50 -12.90 -11.48
N LEU A 518 33.43 -12.20 -11.83
CA LEU A 518 32.42 -11.76 -10.86
C LEU A 518 31.48 -12.92 -10.50
N GLY A 519 31.53 -13.38 -9.25
CA GLY A 519 30.66 -14.46 -8.76
C GLY A 519 29.51 -13.99 -7.88
N LEU A 520 29.65 -12.86 -7.18
CA LEU A 520 28.64 -12.34 -6.27
C LEU A 520 28.48 -10.82 -6.37
N VAL A 521 27.23 -10.38 -6.43
CA VAL A 521 26.84 -8.97 -6.37
C VAL A 521 25.98 -8.74 -5.13
N VAL A 522 26.43 -7.84 -4.25
CA VAL A 522 25.67 -7.37 -3.10
C VAL A 522 25.12 -5.97 -3.37
N ILE A 523 23.81 -5.78 -3.23
CA ILE A 523 23.14 -4.49 -3.42
C ILE A 523 22.48 -4.07 -2.11
N ASP A 524 22.94 -2.97 -1.51
CA ASP A 524 22.34 -2.41 -0.31
C ASP A 524 21.27 -1.35 -0.63
N GLU A 525 20.20 -1.30 0.15
CA GLU A 525 19.07 -0.37 -0.02
C GLU A 525 18.51 -0.32 -1.46
N GLN A 526 18.12 -1.49 -1.98
CA GLN A 526 17.74 -1.65 -3.40
C GLN A 526 16.66 -0.70 -3.91
N HIS A 527 15.77 -0.23 -3.04
CA HIS A 527 14.65 0.62 -3.42
C HIS A 527 15.08 1.97 -4.02
N ARG A 528 16.37 2.34 -3.86
CA ARG A 528 16.97 3.53 -4.47
C ARG A 528 17.53 3.30 -5.88
N PHE A 529 17.63 2.06 -6.34
CA PHE A 529 18.22 1.70 -7.62
C PHE A 529 17.17 1.32 -8.65
N GLY A 530 17.33 1.81 -9.88
CA GLY A 530 16.46 1.45 -11.00
C GLY A 530 16.67 0.00 -11.46
N VAL A 531 15.63 -0.63 -12.01
CA VAL A 531 15.70 -2.02 -12.53
C VAL A 531 16.85 -2.19 -13.53
N GLY A 532 17.05 -1.23 -14.44
CA GLY A 532 18.11 -1.27 -15.44
C GLY A 532 19.53 -1.18 -14.87
N GLN A 533 19.74 -0.52 -13.74
CA GLN A 533 21.05 -0.44 -13.08
C GLN A 533 21.45 -1.80 -12.50
N ARG A 534 20.49 -2.54 -11.94
CA ARG A 534 20.71 -3.89 -11.41
C ARG A 534 21.06 -4.87 -12.52
N ALA A 535 20.31 -4.84 -13.63
CA ALA A 535 20.59 -5.67 -14.79
C ALA A 535 21.99 -5.42 -15.37
N ARG A 536 22.44 -4.16 -15.44
CA ARG A 536 23.80 -3.82 -15.91
C ARG A 536 24.90 -4.38 -15.01
N LEU A 537 24.69 -4.42 -13.69
CA LEU A 537 25.67 -5.00 -12.77
C LEU A 537 25.72 -6.52 -12.89
N GLN A 538 24.57 -7.17 -13.06
CA GLN A 538 24.50 -8.61 -13.32
C GLN A 538 25.19 -8.98 -14.64
N GLN A 539 25.05 -8.16 -15.68
CA GLN A 539 25.71 -8.32 -16.98
C GLN A 539 27.25 -8.17 -16.93
N LYS A 540 27.83 -7.74 -15.80
CA LYS A 540 29.29 -7.68 -15.63
C LYS A 540 29.92 -9.05 -15.33
N GLY A 541 29.12 -10.05 -15.01
CA GLY A 541 29.55 -11.44 -14.82
C GLY A 541 28.71 -12.39 -15.64
N ASP A 542 29.15 -13.64 -15.73
CA ASP A 542 28.35 -14.71 -16.32
C ASP A 542 27.39 -15.28 -15.27
N ALA A 543 26.15 -14.78 -15.27
CA ALA A 543 25.10 -15.15 -14.32
C ALA A 543 25.55 -15.15 -12.83
N PRO A 544 26.09 -14.03 -12.30
CA PRO A 544 26.55 -13.96 -10.92
C PRO A 544 25.40 -14.11 -9.94
N HIS A 545 25.69 -14.61 -8.73
CA HIS A 545 24.75 -14.60 -7.63
C HIS A 545 24.45 -13.16 -7.19
N VAL A 546 23.21 -12.89 -6.79
CA VAL A 546 22.72 -11.57 -6.41
C VAL A 546 22.12 -11.63 -5.02
N LEU A 547 22.74 -10.88 -4.11
CA LEU A 547 22.27 -10.68 -2.75
C LEU A 547 21.83 -9.23 -2.58
N THR A 548 20.57 -9.03 -2.28
CA THR A 548 20.00 -7.71 -2.08
C THR A 548 19.66 -7.52 -0.61
N MET A 549 19.95 -6.35 -0.04
CA MET A 549 19.64 -6.02 1.34
C MET A 549 18.68 -4.83 1.41
N THR A 550 17.76 -4.88 2.36
CA THR A 550 16.89 -3.75 2.69
C THR A 550 16.73 -3.61 4.20
N ALA A 551 16.76 -2.39 4.71
CA ALA A 551 16.46 -2.14 6.12
C ALA A 551 14.96 -1.99 6.39
N THR A 552 14.17 -1.70 5.37
CA THR A 552 12.71 -1.58 5.52
C THR A 552 12.09 -2.97 5.47
N PRO A 553 11.41 -3.41 6.53
CA PRO A 553 10.65 -4.63 6.46
C PRO A 553 9.48 -4.43 5.50
N ILE A 554 9.59 -4.96 4.29
CA ILE A 554 8.47 -5.05 3.37
C ILE A 554 7.60 -6.21 3.89
N PRO A 555 6.28 -6.02 4.12
CA PRO A 555 5.41 -7.14 4.48
C PRO A 555 5.63 -8.28 3.50
N ARG A 556 5.83 -9.51 3.99
CA ARG A 556 6.19 -10.66 3.12
C ARG A 556 5.22 -10.82 1.95
N THR A 557 3.95 -10.54 2.18
CA THR A 557 2.89 -10.48 1.14
C THR A 557 3.18 -9.43 0.06
N LEU A 558 3.57 -8.22 0.45
CA LEU A 558 3.96 -7.16 -0.49
C LEU A 558 5.29 -7.47 -1.19
N ALA A 559 6.25 -8.08 -0.50
CA ALA A 559 7.54 -8.46 -1.07
C ALA A 559 7.39 -9.54 -2.15
N LEU A 560 6.57 -10.56 -1.91
CA LEU A 560 6.26 -11.61 -2.89
C LEU A 560 5.44 -11.08 -4.08
N THR A 561 4.70 -9.99 -3.89
CA THR A 561 3.89 -9.35 -4.93
C THR A 561 4.68 -8.29 -5.73
N MET A 562 5.63 -7.57 -5.12
CA MET A 562 6.42 -6.52 -5.79
C MET A 562 7.77 -7.00 -6.32
N HIS A 563 8.33 -8.02 -5.66
CA HIS A 563 9.66 -8.58 -5.92
C HIS A 563 9.58 -10.10 -6.00
N GLY A 564 8.47 -10.64 -6.51
CA GLY A 564 8.17 -12.07 -6.55
C GLY A 564 9.14 -12.92 -7.35
N ASP A 565 10.16 -12.34 -7.98
CA ASP A 565 11.32 -13.02 -8.55
C ASP A 565 12.46 -13.30 -7.54
N LEU A 566 12.43 -12.68 -6.35
CA LEU A 566 13.44 -12.83 -5.29
C LEU A 566 13.03 -13.88 -4.25
N ASP A 567 13.99 -14.67 -3.78
CA ASP A 567 13.82 -15.46 -2.56
C ASP A 567 14.07 -14.56 -1.34
N VAL A 568 13.21 -14.61 -0.32
CA VAL A 568 13.24 -13.66 0.80
C VAL A 568 13.72 -14.34 2.06
N SER A 569 14.81 -13.82 2.64
CA SER A 569 15.31 -14.15 3.97
C SER A 569 15.04 -13.01 4.94
N GLN A 570 14.50 -13.32 6.11
CA GLN A 570 14.26 -12.33 7.16
C GLN A 570 15.18 -12.58 8.36
N ILE A 571 15.86 -11.53 8.81
CA ILE A 571 16.54 -11.45 10.11
C ILE A 571 15.55 -10.79 11.08
N ASP A 572 14.84 -11.62 11.82
CA ASP A 572 13.76 -11.28 12.75
C ASP A 572 14.24 -11.08 14.20
N GLU A 573 15.54 -11.27 14.46
CA GLU A 573 16.16 -11.00 15.76
C GLU A 573 17.01 -9.74 15.72
N LEU A 574 16.95 -8.96 16.80
CA LEU A 574 17.85 -7.83 17.03
C LEU A 574 19.07 -8.29 17.85
N PRO A 575 20.26 -7.70 17.63
CA PRO A 575 21.43 -8.02 18.44
C PRO A 575 21.17 -7.74 19.93
N PRO A 576 21.71 -8.58 20.83
CA PRO A 576 21.54 -8.41 22.27
C PRO A 576 22.11 -7.06 22.74
N GLY A 577 21.45 -6.45 23.73
CA GLY A 577 21.86 -5.16 24.30
C GLY A 577 21.27 -3.92 23.61
N ARG A 578 20.49 -4.08 22.54
CA ARG A 578 19.79 -2.95 21.90
C ARG A 578 18.61 -2.47 22.76
N GLN A 579 18.64 -1.20 23.16
CA GLN A 579 17.53 -0.57 23.87
C GLN A 579 16.37 -0.22 22.92
N THR A 580 15.14 -0.40 23.39
CA THR A 580 13.93 -0.03 22.65
C THR A 580 13.81 1.49 22.55
N ILE A 581 13.49 2.00 21.35
CA ILE A 581 13.26 3.42 21.13
C ILE A 581 11.86 3.79 21.65
N GLN A 582 11.78 4.75 22.57
CA GLN A 582 10.51 5.32 23.02
C GLN A 582 9.99 6.30 21.96
N THR A 583 8.82 6.01 21.40
CA THR A 583 8.19 6.82 20.34
C THR A 583 6.98 7.57 20.90
N THR A 584 6.89 8.88 20.68
CA THR A 584 5.76 9.72 21.13
C THR A 584 5.23 10.56 19.96
N ALA A 585 3.90 10.61 19.79
CA ALA A 585 3.24 11.48 18.82
C ALA A 585 2.74 12.75 19.51
N LEU A 586 3.13 13.93 18.99
CA LEU A 586 2.79 15.23 19.58
C LEU A 586 2.09 16.12 18.55
N THR A 587 1.12 16.89 19.01
CA THR A 587 0.41 17.88 18.20
C THR A 587 1.19 19.19 18.09
N GLY A 588 0.80 20.08 17.16
CA GLY A 588 1.45 21.39 16.99
C GLY A 588 1.47 22.27 18.24
N LYS A 589 0.47 22.12 19.13
CA LYS A 589 0.38 22.85 20.41
C LYS A 589 1.40 22.35 21.43
N GLU A 590 1.77 21.08 21.38
CA GLU A 590 2.69 20.41 22.31
C GLU A 590 4.15 20.52 21.88
N ARG A 591 4.44 21.23 20.78
CA ARG A 591 5.78 21.38 20.21
C ARG A 591 6.83 21.87 21.21
N HIS A 592 6.44 22.68 22.20
CA HIS A 592 7.37 23.15 23.24
C HIS A 592 7.90 21.99 24.11
N GLN A 593 7.12 20.94 24.34
CA GLN A 593 7.56 19.76 25.10
C GLN A 593 8.68 19.02 24.36
N ALA A 594 8.58 18.92 23.03
CA ALA A 594 9.64 18.35 22.21
C ALA A 594 10.95 19.16 22.30
N TYR A 595 10.85 20.49 22.34
CA TYR A 595 12.03 21.34 22.50
C TYR A 595 12.70 21.16 23.86
N GLU A 596 11.93 21.10 24.95
CA GLU A 596 12.48 20.81 26.29
C GLU A 596 13.18 19.45 26.36
N LEU A 597 12.59 18.42 25.74
CA LEU A 597 13.23 17.11 25.63
C LEU A 597 14.58 17.22 24.91
N ILE A 598 14.61 17.90 23.76
CA ILE A 598 15.85 18.13 23.00
C ILE A 598 16.90 18.85 23.87
N ARG A 599 16.52 19.90 24.60
CA ARG A 599 17.44 20.62 25.51
C ARG A 599 18.02 19.68 26.57
N ARG A 600 17.18 18.88 27.22
CA ARG A 600 17.58 17.94 28.27
C ARG A 600 18.56 16.89 27.76
N GLU A 601 18.30 16.34 26.58
CA GLU A 601 19.16 15.31 25.97
C GLU A 601 20.50 15.90 25.52
N ILE A 602 20.51 17.08 24.88
CA ILE A 602 21.75 17.76 24.47
C ILE A 602 22.58 18.17 25.69
N ALA A 603 21.94 18.61 26.78
CA ALA A 603 22.63 18.94 28.03
C ALA A 603 23.36 17.75 28.66
N GLN A 604 22.91 16.51 28.37
CA GLN A 604 23.60 15.27 28.78
C GLN A 604 24.73 14.86 27.81
N GLY A 605 25.08 15.71 26.84
CA GLY A 605 26.10 15.44 25.83
C GLY A 605 25.61 14.59 24.66
N ARG A 606 24.29 14.43 24.48
CA ARG A 606 23.69 13.69 23.36
C ARG A 606 23.40 14.61 22.18
N GLN A 607 22.87 14.04 21.09
CA GLN A 607 22.57 14.76 19.85
C GLN A 607 21.09 14.59 19.48
N ALA A 608 20.55 15.56 18.75
CA ALA A 608 19.18 15.53 18.25
C ALA A 608 19.16 15.78 16.73
N TYR A 609 18.30 15.03 16.03
CA TYR A 609 18.02 15.24 14.60
C TYR A 609 16.62 15.82 14.43
N ILE A 610 16.51 16.89 13.63
CA ILE A 610 15.24 17.49 13.22
C ILE A 610 15.12 17.33 11.71
N VAL A 611 14.14 16.54 11.27
CA VAL A 611 13.92 16.23 9.86
C VAL A 611 12.74 17.03 9.34
N LEU A 612 12.96 17.80 8.27
CA LEU A 612 11.93 18.60 7.60
C LEU A 612 11.74 18.06 6.17
N PRO A 613 10.50 17.88 5.69
CA PRO A 613 10.25 17.23 4.41
C PRO A 613 10.53 18.13 3.19
N LEU A 614 10.56 19.46 3.36
CA LEU A 614 10.77 20.42 2.27
C LEU A 614 12.05 21.23 2.44
N ILE A 615 12.76 21.46 1.32
CA ILE A 615 13.97 22.29 1.26
C ILE A 615 13.60 23.77 1.09
N GLU A 616 12.62 24.06 0.24
CA GLU A 616 12.10 25.39 -0.11
C GLU A 616 10.57 25.38 -0.01
N GLU A 617 9.94 26.57 0.09
CA GLU A 617 8.48 26.69 0.09
C GLU A 617 7.89 26.10 -1.20
N SER A 618 6.78 25.37 -1.05
CA SER A 618 6.00 24.85 -2.19
C SER A 618 4.60 25.44 -2.15
N GLU A 619 4.14 26.02 -3.25
CA GLU A 619 2.76 26.54 -3.38
C GLU A 619 1.67 25.48 -3.16
N LYS A 620 2.01 24.18 -3.21
CA LYS A 620 1.07 23.06 -3.10
C LYS A 620 0.95 22.45 -1.69
N LEU A 621 1.91 22.70 -0.80
CA LEU A 621 2.00 22.09 0.53
C LEU A 621 2.39 23.17 1.56
N ASP A 622 1.51 23.44 2.51
CA ASP A 622 1.70 24.42 3.60
C ASP A 622 2.68 23.89 4.66
N VAL A 623 3.91 23.55 4.24
CA VAL A 623 4.97 23.00 5.09
C VAL A 623 6.21 23.88 4.99
N ARG A 624 6.80 24.22 6.14
CA ARG A 624 7.89 25.21 6.27
C ARG A 624 9.20 24.73 5.65
N SER A 625 9.96 25.65 5.07
CA SER A 625 11.25 25.37 4.45
C SER A 625 12.35 25.04 5.48
N ALA A 626 13.26 24.13 5.13
CA ALA A 626 14.38 23.75 6.01
C ALA A 626 15.31 24.91 6.37
N VAL A 627 15.47 25.88 5.46
CA VAL A 627 16.33 27.06 5.68
C VAL A 627 15.71 28.03 6.68
N GLU A 628 14.42 28.31 6.54
CA GLU A 628 13.70 29.21 7.45
C GLU A 628 13.60 28.61 8.86
N GLU A 629 13.27 27.33 8.96
CA GLU A 629 13.25 26.66 10.27
C GLU A 629 14.65 26.51 10.87
N HIS A 630 15.71 26.32 10.07
CA HIS A 630 17.07 26.37 10.60
C HIS A 630 17.38 27.72 11.24
N LYS A 631 17.03 28.82 10.58
CA LYS A 631 17.20 30.18 11.13
C LYS A 631 16.41 30.35 12.43
N ARG A 632 15.14 29.96 12.44
CA ARG A 632 14.28 30.03 13.63
C ARG A 632 14.80 29.16 14.78
N LEU A 633 15.21 27.94 14.49
CA LEU A 633 15.75 27.01 15.48
C LEU A 633 17.08 27.50 16.05
N SER A 634 17.96 28.05 15.22
CA SER A 634 19.26 28.57 15.67
C SER A 634 19.18 29.91 16.41
N GLU A 635 18.32 30.83 15.96
CA GLU A 635 18.25 32.18 16.53
C GLU A 635 17.25 32.28 17.70
N SER A 636 16.13 31.56 17.65
CA SER A 636 15.01 31.75 18.58
C SER A 636 14.77 30.58 19.53
N VAL A 637 14.92 29.33 19.07
CA VAL A 637 14.57 28.15 19.89
C VAL A 637 15.78 27.61 20.65
N PHE A 638 16.92 27.46 19.98
CA PHE A 638 18.13 26.87 20.54
C PHE A 638 19.36 27.78 20.37
N PRO A 639 19.31 29.07 20.76
CA PRO A 639 20.46 29.97 20.68
C PRO A 639 21.68 29.49 21.51
N GLU A 640 21.44 28.63 22.49
CA GLU A 640 22.46 28.00 23.33
C GLU A 640 23.22 26.84 22.66
N PHE A 641 22.71 26.31 21.54
CA PHE A 641 23.29 25.13 20.87
C PHE A 641 23.73 25.42 19.44
N THR A 642 24.67 24.60 18.95
CA THR A 642 25.09 24.64 17.54
C THR A 642 24.09 23.87 16.69
N VAL A 643 23.29 24.60 15.90
CA VAL A 643 22.34 23.98 14.95
C VAL A 643 22.96 23.94 13.55
N GLY A 644 23.21 22.74 13.04
CA GLY A 644 23.68 22.52 11.65
C GLY A 644 22.51 22.34 10.68
N LEU A 645 22.68 22.79 9.43
CA LEU A 645 21.74 22.53 8.33
C LEU A 645 22.37 21.58 7.32
N LEU A 646 21.63 20.54 6.95
CA LEU A 646 22.00 19.60 5.89
C LEU A 646 20.80 19.38 4.96
N HIS A 647 20.95 19.67 3.67
CA HIS A 647 19.91 19.42 2.66
C HIS A 647 20.51 18.97 1.32
N GLY A 648 19.72 18.26 0.50
CA GLY A 648 20.19 17.55 -0.70
C GLY A 648 20.75 18.41 -1.84
N ARG A 649 20.59 19.74 -1.79
CA ARG A 649 21.15 20.68 -2.80
C ARG A 649 22.54 21.22 -2.41
N MET A 650 23.08 20.85 -1.24
CA MET A 650 24.42 21.27 -0.83
C MET A 650 25.51 20.53 -1.63
N SER A 651 26.61 21.21 -1.95
CA SER A 651 27.76 20.56 -2.60
C SER A 651 28.36 19.45 -1.72
N SER A 652 28.87 18.38 -2.34
CA SER A 652 29.38 17.18 -1.65
C SER A 652 30.46 17.50 -0.61
N ALA A 653 31.33 18.49 -0.87
CA ALA A 653 32.33 18.97 0.08
C ALA A 653 31.70 19.63 1.34
N ARG A 654 30.61 20.39 1.17
CA ARG A 654 29.92 21.11 2.25
C ARG A 654 28.95 20.22 3.04
N SER A 655 28.38 19.21 2.38
CA SER A 655 27.59 18.15 3.02
C SER A 655 28.48 17.21 3.86
N ARG A 656 29.66 16.83 3.33
CA ARG A 656 30.68 16.07 4.08
C ARG A 656 31.25 16.87 5.24
N SER A 657 31.50 18.18 5.08
CA SER A 657 31.91 19.02 6.19
C SER A 657 30.78 19.15 7.21
N GLY A 658 29.53 19.46 6.84
CA GLY A 658 28.41 19.53 7.79
C GLY A 658 28.16 18.24 8.59
N ALA A 659 28.39 17.07 7.97
CA ALA A 659 28.30 15.77 8.65
C ALA A 659 29.51 15.45 9.56
N ARG A 660 30.72 15.96 9.23
CA ARG A 660 31.96 15.74 10.01
C ARG A 660 32.30 16.87 10.99
N SER A 661 31.79 18.08 10.76
CA SER A 661 32.10 19.34 11.47
C SER A 661 31.06 19.68 12.52
N ALA A 662 30.12 18.77 12.84
CA ALA A 662 29.53 18.76 14.16
C ALA A 662 30.69 18.40 15.12
N PRO A 663 31.32 19.37 15.81
CA PRO A 663 32.41 19.06 16.70
C PRO A 663 31.82 18.13 17.75
N TRP A 664 32.60 17.13 18.13
CA TRP A 664 32.36 16.31 19.30
C TRP A 664 32.19 17.29 20.47
N CYS A 665 30.94 17.57 20.86
CA CYS A 665 30.65 18.67 21.77
C CYS A 665 31.00 18.25 23.19
N THR A 666 32.23 18.55 23.60
CA THR A 666 32.52 18.79 25.02
C THR A 666 31.86 20.11 25.43
N ALA A 667 31.23 20.10 26.60
CA ALA A 667 30.49 21.24 27.13
C ALA A 667 31.39 22.48 27.29
N GLY A 668 31.27 23.46 26.39
CA GLY A 668 31.96 24.74 26.45
C GLY A 668 30.97 25.90 26.53
N ARG A 669 30.70 26.40 27.75
CA ARG A 669 29.89 27.63 27.96
C ARG A 669 30.56 28.82 27.26
N ARG A 670 29.84 29.55 26.41
CA ARG A 670 30.27 30.87 25.92
C ARG A 670 30.31 31.87 27.10
N ARG A 671 31.47 32.46 27.39
CA ARG A 671 31.63 33.56 28.37
C ARG A 671 31.02 34.85 27.82
N ALA A 672 30.23 35.54 28.63
CA ALA A 672 29.66 36.87 28.35
C ALA A 672 30.66 38.00 28.68
N PRO A 673 30.68 39.14 27.96
CA PRO A 673 31.51 40.29 28.32
C PRO A 673 30.77 41.25 29.26
N ALA A 674 31.49 41.75 30.27
CA ALA A 674 31.00 42.66 31.30
C ALA A 674 30.80 44.11 30.79
N ARG A 675 29.72 44.76 31.24
CA ARG A 675 29.45 46.20 31.07
C ARG A 675 30.30 47.03 32.01
N ARG A 676 30.87 48.15 31.53
CA ARG A 676 30.98 49.42 32.29
C ARG A 676 30.93 50.62 31.35
N SER A 677 30.25 51.65 31.84
CA SER A 677 29.68 52.80 31.16
C SER A 677 30.55 54.06 31.25
N ARG A 678 30.73 54.76 30.09
CA ARG A 678 30.66 56.24 29.83
C ARG A 678 31.46 57.22 30.75
N PRO A 679 31.62 58.54 30.43
CA PRO A 679 31.19 59.32 29.24
C PRO A 679 32.18 60.40 28.69
N ARG A 680 31.78 60.99 27.54
CA ARG A 680 31.88 62.44 27.15
C ARG A 680 33.15 62.98 26.44
N PRO A 681 33.06 64.12 25.69
CA PRO A 681 33.28 64.12 24.24
C PRO A 681 34.25 65.22 23.73
N ALA A 682 34.39 65.29 22.39
CA ALA A 682 34.51 66.49 21.55
C ALA A 682 35.80 66.71 20.74
N ARG A 683 35.56 67.19 19.51
CA ARG A 683 36.36 68.10 18.66
C ARG A 683 37.39 67.53 17.65
N ARG A 684 37.09 67.93 16.40
CA ARG A 684 37.95 68.52 15.35
C ARG A 684 38.90 67.62 14.53
N ALA A 685 38.53 67.52 13.25
CA ALA A 685 39.27 67.94 12.05
C ALA A 685 40.72 67.42 11.82
N ALA A 686 40.87 66.65 10.73
CA ALA A 686 41.77 66.79 9.56
C ALA A 686 43.12 67.55 9.73
N PRO A 687 44.22 67.20 9.01
CA PRO A 687 44.23 66.97 7.54
C PRO A 687 45.24 65.92 7.00
N SER A 688 45.10 65.45 5.75
CA SER A 688 45.97 65.74 4.58
C SER A 688 46.35 64.40 3.92
N ALA A 689 46.61 64.22 2.61
CA ALA A 689 46.44 65.00 1.40
C ALA A 689 46.75 64.11 0.15
N ARG A 690 46.07 64.41 -0.98
CA ARG A 690 46.56 64.44 -2.39
C ARG A 690 46.92 63.09 -3.07
N ARG A 691 46.66 62.82 -4.37
CA ARG A 691 46.44 63.63 -5.61
C ARG A 691 45.75 62.70 -6.65
N GLY A 692 44.74 63.15 -7.40
CA GLY A 692 44.81 63.49 -8.85
C GLY A 692 44.12 62.40 -9.70
N ALA A 693 43.39 62.61 -10.80
CA ALA A 693 42.99 63.78 -11.58
C ALA A 693 41.73 63.43 -12.42
N ALA A 694 40.91 64.46 -12.70
CA ALA A 694 40.21 64.82 -13.96
C ALA A 694 39.87 63.74 -15.03
N ALA A 695 38.77 63.77 -15.79
CA ALA A 695 37.63 64.68 -15.92
C ALA A 695 36.65 64.10 -16.98
N ARG A 696 35.33 64.38 -16.82
CA ARG A 696 34.33 64.79 -17.85
C ARG A 696 34.06 63.85 -19.06
N ARG A 697 32.86 63.72 -19.64
CA ARG A 697 31.46 64.13 -19.42
C ARG A 697 30.69 63.58 -20.65
N ARG A 698 29.40 63.23 -20.49
CA ARG A 698 28.28 63.36 -21.48
C ARG A 698 28.40 62.54 -22.79
N SER A 699 27.36 62.09 -23.49
CA SER A 699 25.90 62.20 -23.42
C SER A 699 25.31 61.30 -24.52
N ALA A 700 24.29 60.49 -24.18
CA ALA A 700 22.94 60.49 -24.79
C ALA A 700 22.74 59.74 -26.15
N PRO A 701 21.50 59.31 -26.45
CA PRO A 701 21.18 58.07 -27.19
C PRO A 701 20.52 58.30 -28.57
N ARG A 702 20.32 57.23 -29.37
CA ARG A 702 19.15 57.05 -30.27
C ARG A 702 19.10 55.72 -31.05
N THR A 703 17.96 55.02 -30.90
CA THR A 703 17.06 54.40 -31.90
C THR A 703 17.58 53.64 -33.14
N GLY A 704 16.99 52.47 -33.41
CA GLY A 704 16.74 52.03 -34.80
C GLY A 704 16.40 50.54 -35.03
N ARG A 705 15.12 50.25 -35.31
CA ARG A 705 14.50 49.28 -36.27
C ARG A 705 15.25 47.97 -36.60
N GLY A 706 14.65 46.78 -36.48
CA GLY A 706 13.63 46.23 -37.41
C GLY A 706 14.09 44.88 -38.01
N PRO A 707 13.24 44.08 -38.68
CA PRO A 707 12.95 42.67 -38.31
C PRO A 707 13.23 41.60 -39.40
N ALA A 708 13.19 40.29 -39.05
CA ALA A 708 12.76 39.19 -39.96
C ALA A 708 12.67 37.79 -39.28
N ARG A 709 11.42 37.30 -39.15
CA ARG A 709 10.79 35.99 -39.51
C ARG A 709 11.56 34.63 -39.65
N PRO A 710 10.81 33.47 -39.68
CA PRO A 710 11.20 32.18 -39.07
C PRO A 710 11.22 30.94 -40.01
N ALA A 711 11.41 29.74 -39.42
CA ALA A 711 10.87 28.40 -39.75
C ALA A 711 11.78 27.28 -40.34
N ALA A 712 11.36 26.03 -40.03
CA ALA A 712 11.79 24.68 -40.46
C ALA A 712 13.08 24.13 -39.78
N THR A 713 13.13 22.90 -39.24
CA THR A 713 12.43 21.62 -39.57
C THR A 713 12.26 20.77 -38.32
#